data_AF-A0A8T5HEK3-F1
#
_entry.id   AF-A0A8T5HEK3-F1
#
_cell.length_a   1.000
_cell.length_b   1.000
_cell.length_c   1.000
_cell.angle_alpha   90.00
_cell.angle_beta   90.00
_cell.angle_gamma   90.00
#
_symmetry.space_group_name_H-M   'P 1'
#
loop_
_entity.id
_entity.type
_entity.pdbx_description
1 polymer ?
#
loop_
_entity_poly.entity_id
_entity_poly.type
_entity_poly.pdbx_seq_one_letter_code
_entity_poly.pdbx_strand_id
1 'polypeptide(L)'
;MKLKKTVKKIAALGIGVSMVGATLLGAMATADLANFPTMFINEEGQFDGVFVVGKNAKAEDIIGQNMLVSALQVVAVKKTPIVGASTSTTVSEGYEMGNNDWYFNQTASDIDAQLTNAELPELLADGTYIDNEGNNAVTEDYKQKIYFPRSDSSTGTVGLRFDQDDDAAPNANTYLYFRASSSHPSYSYNLTFDSPVDIDNESSASMSADIEGTSFQIMGKTFNVVDIKYSANDLTEIEFLGGDQVMWMSQGEKATVDIDGTEHTVEMVDVTEVASGGAITSCGFLVDGQSAWIDRGTTETVNGVVIGVTDGKAIHSQSQDTDVCKVSVGATAINIRGANELKINDEKISDVTDFYAAGHIEYDTSGANAGKLDYFSYEVSPDSEKVFLAEGDELVDPVFGTFKVVFAELVEGDKEVITMETSSKTGSLTFPNKDGKEVVLNFKSDGTTAGAGGTNWGTTTAPTTDVEDVTYLTGGNCTGASGVADCKGAQFLVSSGSNHEAHLIEITRIDTTDNKISFEDLTYGTETNDLSYTPDAHRSFAVSGVSENIVLHVDETNNYVSFVYLGEGYNTAGGLNGVDLVPSVRLKTENYGYIWIDRMNGTCIYNATPHCNGSDGTGSVGHYVGNSSNLVGNITFVEYTDTGTLADSATNERFFGLNAGDGVGSANGLHFYPMYDESSDNALEIAHDGVVANTTDYTFGKKDLSDEDDDNKKTMSFKGTLFTIDDDSSKQSFVIEHPKLASYAKVFVSPTSASTEVSVEGTYTSEVQQIGVDQFKLDTEVADSTAVNVVAVGGPCANSVVSALMGNPAECYSAMGIEAGQGLIKLFEDATTGKMALVVAGQTAEDTRLASQMVASYADHAFSGDEVVAITVNEAALSWKTKEELAVEAPVMEAEPEMEAEADADMEADADMEADADADMEAEV
;
A
#
# COMPACT_ATOMS: atom_id res chain seq x y z
N MET A 1 0.45 -33.07 -2.77
CA MET A 1 0.90 -32.02 -1.83
C MET A 1 -0.20 -30.98 -1.82
N LYS A 2 -0.61 -30.44 -0.67
CA LYS A 2 -1.55 -29.31 -0.64
C LYS A 2 -0.72 -28.06 -0.91
N LEU A 3 -0.87 -27.44 -2.09
CA LEU A 3 -0.35 -26.09 -2.33
C LEU A 3 -0.90 -25.19 -1.21
N LYS A 4 -0.05 -24.35 -0.62
CA LYS A 4 -0.53 -23.26 0.23
C LYS A 4 -1.24 -22.27 -0.70
N LYS A 5 -2.54 -22.06 -0.48
CA LYS A 5 -3.29 -20.95 -1.11
C LYS A 5 -2.51 -19.67 -0.81
N THR A 6 -2.09 -18.97 -1.85
CA THR A 6 -1.22 -17.81 -1.74
C THR A 6 -1.94 -16.68 -2.46
N VAL A 7 -2.62 -15.79 -1.73
CA VAL A 7 -2.54 -14.37 -2.11
C VAL A 7 -1.04 -14.09 -2.17
N LYS A 8 -0.52 -13.64 -3.32
CA LYS A 8 0.87 -13.18 -3.42
C LYS A 8 1.01 -11.99 -2.47
N LYS A 9 1.28 -12.27 -1.19
CA LYS A 9 1.79 -11.34 -0.19
C LYS A 9 3.24 -11.07 -0.59
N ILE A 10 3.44 -10.30 -1.66
CA ILE A 10 4.72 -9.65 -1.87
C ILE A 10 4.75 -8.59 -0.78
N ALA A 11 5.24 -8.98 0.39
CA ALA A 11 5.35 -8.08 1.53
C ALA A 11 6.25 -6.92 1.12
N ALA A 12 5.66 -5.76 0.80
CA ALA A 12 6.32 -4.50 1.00
C ALA A 12 6.54 -4.39 2.51
N LEU A 13 7.79 -4.57 2.95
CA LEU A 13 8.18 -4.42 4.35
C LEU A 13 7.66 -3.06 4.83
N GLY A 14 6.72 -3.09 5.79
CA GLY A 14 6.08 -1.88 6.30
C GLY A 14 7.12 -0.87 6.76
N ILE A 15 7.21 0.24 6.03
CA ILE A 15 8.16 1.32 6.35
C ILE A 15 7.53 2.18 7.44
N GLY A 16 7.88 1.87 8.69
CA GLY A 16 7.87 2.88 9.74
C GLY A 16 8.74 4.06 9.30
N VAL A 17 8.16 5.25 9.34
CA VAL A 17 8.75 6.58 9.08
C VAL A 17 10.28 6.58 9.02
N SER A 18 10.79 6.92 7.83
CA SER A 18 12.19 7.08 7.41
C SER A 18 12.84 5.86 6.74
N MET A 19 12.78 5.80 5.40
CA MET A 19 13.94 6.03 4.49
C MET A 19 13.41 6.20 3.06
N VAL A 20 13.71 7.34 2.45
CA VAL A 20 13.14 7.75 1.16
C VAL A 20 14.25 8.05 0.18
N GLY A 21 14.41 7.20 -0.82
CA GLY A 21 15.27 7.46 -1.97
C GLY A 21 15.13 6.39 -3.04
N ALA A 22 14.38 6.71 -4.10
CA ALA A 22 14.36 6.08 -5.43
C ALA A 22 14.55 4.55 -5.48
N THR A 23 13.48 3.84 -5.85
CA THR A 23 13.47 2.43 -6.30
C THR A 23 14.08 1.43 -5.32
N LEU A 24 13.50 1.29 -4.13
CA LEU A 24 13.84 0.20 -3.22
C LEU A 24 12.58 -0.33 -2.56
N LEU A 25 11.96 -1.31 -3.24
CA LEU A 25 11.34 -2.51 -2.68
C LEU A 25 10.54 -3.24 -3.77
N GLY A 26 11.08 -4.34 -4.28
CA GLY A 26 10.28 -5.51 -4.66
C GLY A 26 9.50 -5.50 -5.97
N ALA A 27 9.93 -4.79 -7.02
CA ALA A 27 9.56 -5.25 -8.35
C ALA A 27 10.19 -6.64 -8.53
N MET A 28 9.40 -7.66 -8.85
CA MET A 28 9.91 -8.86 -9.52
C MET A 28 10.37 -8.43 -10.91
N ALA A 29 11.48 -7.70 -10.96
CA ALA A 29 12.11 -7.28 -12.19
C ALA A 29 13.10 -8.38 -12.54
N THR A 30 12.78 -9.10 -13.61
CA THR A 30 13.77 -9.73 -14.49
C THR A 30 15.10 -9.00 -14.44
N ALA A 31 16.23 -9.71 -14.29
CA ALA A 31 17.58 -9.15 -14.35
C ALA A 31 17.72 -8.12 -15.50
N ASP A 32 17.68 -6.83 -15.18
CA ASP A 32 17.77 -5.75 -16.17
C ASP A 32 18.81 -4.72 -15.75
N LEU A 33 19.79 -4.47 -16.63
CA LEU A 33 20.84 -3.48 -16.47
C LEU A 33 20.31 -2.04 -16.42
N ALA A 34 19.07 -1.80 -16.86
CA ALA A 34 18.37 -0.53 -16.66
C ALA A 34 18.22 -0.17 -15.18
N ASN A 35 18.18 -1.17 -14.29
CA ASN A 35 18.08 -1.00 -12.85
C ASN A 35 19.44 -0.78 -12.17
N PHE A 36 20.56 -0.78 -12.90
CA PHE A 36 21.86 -0.43 -12.34
C PHE A 36 21.95 1.07 -12.07
N PRO A 37 22.48 1.53 -10.92
CA PRO A 37 23.11 0.77 -9.82
C PRO A 37 22.20 0.42 -8.63
N THR A 38 20.90 0.70 -8.70
CA THR A 38 20.01 0.67 -7.53
C THR A 38 19.83 -0.73 -6.94
N MET A 39 19.98 -1.80 -7.74
CA MET A 39 19.92 -3.18 -7.26
C MET A 39 21.04 -3.57 -6.26
N PHE A 40 22.07 -2.75 -6.13
CA PHE A 40 23.18 -2.96 -5.19
C PHE A 40 23.15 -2.00 -3.98
N ILE A 41 22.07 -1.22 -3.81
CA ILE A 41 21.90 -0.30 -2.69
C ILE A 41 20.76 -0.84 -1.81
N ASN A 42 20.92 -0.90 -0.50
CA ASN A 42 19.86 -1.30 0.43
C ASN A 42 18.98 -0.12 0.86
N GLU A 43 17.94 -0.42 1.63
CA GLU A 43 16.98 0.56 2.16
C GLU A 43 17.65 1.67 2.99
N GLU A 44 18.78 1.38 3.65
CA GLU A 44 19.57 2.37 4.38
C GLU A 44 20.44 3.29 3.50
N GLY A 45 20.40 3.10 2.18
CA GLY A 45 21.25 3.82 1.20
C GLY A 45 22.70 3.33 1.20
N GLN A 46 22.97 2.13 1.70
CA GLN A 46 24.29 1.50 1.77
C GLN A 46 24.48 0.51 0.63
N PHE A 47 25.72 0.32 0.17
CA PHE A 47 26.01 -0.74 -0.79
C PHE A 47 25.77 -2.12 -0.15
N ASP A 48 24.86 -2.93 -0.68
CA ASP A 48 24.64 -4.32 -0.30
C ASP A 48 25.26 -5.24 -1.34
N GLY A 49 26.54 -5.58 -1.12
CA GLY A 49 27.26 -6.53 -1.95
C GLY A 49 28.74 -6.58 -1.65
N VAL A 50 29.46 -7.35 -2.47
CA VAL A 50 30.92 -7.41 -2.47
C VAL A 50 31.50 -7.13 -3.85
N PHE A 51 32.56 -6.35 -3.90
CA PHE A 51 33.38 -6.18 -5.09
C PHE A 51 34.39 -7.32 -5.15
N VAL A 52 34.42 -8.02 -6.28
CA VAL A 52 35.27 -9.20 -6.47
C VAL A 52 36.22 -8.98 -7.64
N VAL A 53 37.51 -9.12 -7.38
CA VAL A 53 38.55 -9.19 -8.42
C VAL A 53 39.29 -10.52 -8.33
N GLY A 54 39.71 -11.00 -9.48
CA GLY A 54 40.52 -12.20 -9.58
C GLY A 54 41.83 -12.12 -8.78
N LYS A 55 42.24 -13.20 -8.12
CA LYS A 55 43.57 -13.27 -7.48
C LYS A 55 44.72 -13.03 -8.46
N ASN A 56 44.50 -13.36 -9.74
CA ASN A 56 45.44 -13.12 -10.84
C ASN A 56 45.02 -11.95 -11.75
N ALA A 57 44.11 -11.09 -11.28
CA ALA A 57 43.64 -9.93 -12.02
C ALA A 57 44.81 -9.01 -12.40
N LYS A 58 44.72 -8.43 -13.59
CA LYS A 58 45.68 -7.44 -14.06
C LYS A 58 45.37 -6.07 -13.45
N ALA A 59 46.30 -5.13 -13.57
CA ALA A 59 46.14 -3.80 -12.97
C ALA A 59 44.90 -3.08 -13.53
N GLU A 60 44.60 -3.30 -14.80
CA GLU A 60 43.46 -2.71 -15.50
C GLU A 60 42.12 -3.23 -14.96
N ASP A 61 42.03 -4.49 -14.53
CA ASP A 61 40.84 -5.04 -13.88
C ASP A 61 40.62 -4.39 -12.50
N ILE A 62 41.69 -4.10 -11.75
CA ILE A 62 41.63 -3.39 -10.46
C ILE A 62 41.22 -1.93 -10.66
N ILE A 63 41.69 -1.29 -11.74
CA ILE A 63 41.25 0.06 -12.10
C ILE A 63 39.76 0.04 -12.45
N GLY A 64 39.31 -0.95 -13.24
CA GLY A 64 37.89 -1.16 -13.57
C GLY A 64 37.02 -1.31 -12.33
N GLN A 65 37.42 -2.15 -11.36
CA GLN A 65 36.73 -2.28 -10.08
C GLN A 65 36.61 -0.94 -9.35
N ASN A 66 37.69 -0.15 -9.27
CA ASN A 66 37.65 1.15 -8.60
C ASN A 66 36.72 2.17 -9.28
N MET A 67 36.54 2.09 -10.61
CA MET A 67 35.57 2.91 -11.33
C MET A 67 34.14 2.56 -10.89
N LEU A 68 33.81 1.27 -10.79
CA LEU A 68 32.50 0.80 -10.32
C LEU A 68 32.25 1.19 -8.86
N VAL A 69 33.27 1.06 -8.00
CA VAL A 69 33.20 1.50 -6.60
C VAL A 69 32.89 2.99 -6.52
N SER A 70 33.56 3.80 -7.35
CA SER A 70 33.33 5.25 -7.38
C SER A 70 31.91 5.59 -7.84
N ALA A 71 31.39 4.89 -8.85
CA ALA A 71 30.01 5.07 -9.32
C ALA A 71 28.98 4.70 -8.23
N LEU A 72 29.16 3.53 -7.60
CA LEU A 72 28.28 3.06 -6.52
C LEU A 72 28.38 3.94 -5.26
N GLN A 73 29.55 4.47 -4.96
CA GLN A 73 29.76 5.36 -3.82
C GLN A 73 29.00 6.70 -3.94
N VAL A 74 28.76 7.17 -5.16
CA VAL A 74 27.99 8.41 -5.42
C VAL A 74 26.50 8.23 -5.15
N VAL A 75 25.97 7.02 -5.38
CA VAL A 75 24.55 6.70 -5.20
C VAL A 75 24.24 6.06 -3.85
N ALA A 76 25.26 5.55 -3.14
CA ALA A 76 25.15 5.12 -1.74
C ALA A 76 24.98 6.33 -0.82
N VAL A 77 23.76 6.88 -0.78
CA VAL A 77 23.39 8.05 0.02
C VAL A 77 22.19 7.74 0.89
N LYS A 78 22.31 8.04 2.19
CA LYS A 78 21.18 8.07 3.11
C LYS A 78 20.49 9.42 2.97
N LYS A 79 19.22 9.41 2.60
CA LYS A 79 18.39 10.63 2.51
C LYS A 79 17.57 10.78 3.77
N THR A 80 17.58 11.96 4.38
CA THR A 80 16.74 12.30 5.53
C THR A 80 15.80 13.44 5.16
N PRO A 81 14.47 13.25 5.27
CA PRO A 81 13.50 14.29 4.93
C PRO A 81 13.64 15.50 5.85
N ILE A 82 13.53 16.70 5.28
CA ILE A 82 13.26 17.92 6.04
C ILE A 82 11.74 18.02 6.18
N VAL A 83 11.24 18.30 7.38
CA VAL A 83 9.81 18.42 7.75
C VAL A 83 8.96 18.99 6.60
N GLY A 84 7.92 18.25 6.18
CA GLY A 84 6.98 18.65 5.12
C GLY A 84 7.25 18.08 3.72
N ALA A 85 8.05 17.02 3.59
CA ALA A 85 8.17 16.28 2.33
C ALA A 85 7.01 15.29 2.18
N SER A 86 6.21 15.44 1.13
CA SER A 86 5.14 14.52 0.79
C SER A 86 5.68 13.42 -0.12
N THR A 87 5.59 12.18 0.33
CA THR A 87 5.64 11.03 -0.57
C THR A 87 4.30 10.95 -1.31
N SER A 88 4.35 10.50 -2.54
CA SER A 88 3.15 10.14 -3.28
C SER A 88 3.46 8.90 -4.09
N THR A 89 2.73 7.83 -3.80
CA THR A 89 2.80 6.61 -4.60
C THR A 89 1.90 6.74 -5.82
N THR A 90 2.41 6.36 -6.99
CA THR A 90 1.68 6.26 -8.25
C THR A 90 1.86 4.88 -8.85
N VAL A 91 0.86 4.37 -9.55
CA VAL A 91 0.94 3.10 -10.27
C VAL A 91 0.87 3.40 -11.77
N SER A 92 1.89 3.01 -12.54
CA SER A 92 1.93 3.24 -13.99
C SER A 92 0.71 2.62 -14.67
N GLU A 93 0.10 3.31 -15.64
CA GLU A 93 -1.11 2.80 -16.34
C GLU A 93 -2.30 2.49 -15.41
N GLY A 94 -2.20 2.83 -14.12
CA GLY A 94 -3.24 2.60 -13.13
C GLY A 94 -4.23 3.76 -13.05
N TYR A 95 -5.49 3.42 -12.84
CA TYR A 95 -6.53 4.37 -12.48
C TYR A 95 -6.65 4.44 -10.95
N GLU A 96 -6.46 5.63 -10.38
CA GLU A 96 -6.65 5.90 -8.96
C GLU A 96 -8.14 6.05 -8.65
N MET A 97 -8.67 5.20 -7.75
CA MET A 97 -10.07 5.22 -7.38
C MET A 97 -10.41 6.44 -6.49
N GLY A 98 -11.65 6.92 -6.61
CA GLY A 98 -12.25 7.94 -5.77
C GLY A 98 -11.85 9.37 -6.10
N ASN A 99 -11.57 9.66 -7.38
CA ASN A 99 -11.09 10.98 -7.80
C ASN A 99 -9.86 11.41 -6.96
N ASN A 100 -8.97 10.45 -6.71
CA ASN A 100 -7.74 10.53 -5.94
C ASN A 100 -7.86 10.56 -4.41
N ASP A 101 -9.07 10.46 -3.85
CA ASP A 101 -9.25 10.44 -2.39
C ASP A 101 -10.30 9.39 -1.96
N TRP A 102 -9.87 8.20 -1.50
CA TRP A 102 -10.77 7.21 -0.89
C TRP A 102 -10.75 7.33 0.64
N TYR A 103 -11.76 8.01 1.21
CA TYR A 103 -11.87 8.20 2.65
C TYR A 103 -12.44 6.99 3.40
N PHE A 104 -12.17 6.91 4.70
CA PHE A 104 -12.88 6.00 5.59
C PHE A 104 -14.40 6.23 5.50
N ASN A 105 -15.19 5.17 5.69
CA ASN A 105 -16.66 5.14 5.52
C ASN A 105 -17.14 5.14 4.05
N GLN A 106 -16.24 5.13 3.06
CA GLN A 106 -16.61 4.95 1.65
C GLN A 106 -16.32 3.53 1.17
N THR A 107 -17.15 3.05 0.25
CA THR A 107 -16.97 1.76 -0.44
C THR A 107 -16.56 2.02 -1.89
N ALA A 108 -16.01 1.01 -2.57
CA ALA A 108 -15.69 1.11 -4.00
C ALA A 108 -16.92 1.57 -4.81
N SER A 109 -18.10 1.05 -4.44
CA SER A 109 -19.37 1.41 -5.07
C SER A 109 -19.86 2.84 -4.81
N ASP A 110 -19.41 3.48 -3.71
CA ASP A 110 -19.75 4.88 -3.41
C ASP A 110 -18.90 5.86 -4.22
N ILE A 111 -17.68 5.46 -4.59
CA ILE A 111 -16.69 6.32 -5.23
C ILE A 111 -16.60 6.08 -6.75
N ASP A 112 -16.45 4.82 -7.18
CA ASP A 112 -16.33 4.38 -8.57
C ASP A 112 -17.04 3.03 -8.73
N ALA A 113 -18.36 3.07 -8.93
CA ALA A 113 -19.15 1.85 -9.06
C ALA A 113 -18.77 1.00 -10.29
N GLN A 114 -18.17 1.60 -11.32
CA GLN A 114 -17.70 0.88 -12.50
C GLN A 114 -16.49 1.57 -13.13
N LEU A 115 -15.64 0.79 -13.77
CA LEU A 115 -14.53 1.23 -14.60
C LEU A 115 -14.73 0.73 -16.02
N THR A 116 -14.42 1.58 -16.99
CA THR A 116 -14.60 1.35 -18.43
C THR A 116 -13.34 1.77 -19.20
N ASN A 117 -13.40 1.77 -20.53
CA ASN A 117 -12.36 2.34 -21.39
C ASN A 117 -12.12 3.86 -21.18
N ALA A 118 -12.98 4.56 -20.44
CA ALA A 118 -12.77 5.97 -20.09
C ALA A 118 -11.69 6.11 -19.01
N GLU A 119 -11.70 5.22 -18.01
CA GLU A 119 -10.75 5.19 -16.89
C GLU A 119 -9.50 4.38 -17.24
N LEU A 120 -9.67 3.28 -17.97
CA LEU A 120 -8.63 2.31 -18.31
C LEU A 120 -8.64 2.02 -19.82
N PRO A 121 -8.15 2.95 -20.67
CA PRO A 121 -8.35 2.90 -22.12
C PRO A 121 -7.64 1.75 -22.83
N GLU A 122 -6.48 1.32 -22.33
CA GLU A 122 -5.72 0.21 -22.93
C GLU A 122 -6.22 -1.14 -22.39
N LEU A 123 -6.45 -1.22 -21.08
CA LEU A 123 -6.90 -2.44 -20.43
C LEU A 123 -8.33 -2.79 -20.83
N LEU A 124 -9.29 -1.86 -20.72
CA LEU A 124 -10.72 -2.10 -20.96
C LEU A 124 -11.19 -1.64 -22.35
N ALA A 125 -10.29 -1.61 -23.34
CA ALA A 125 -10.59 -1.17 -24.70
C ALA A 125 -11.78 -1.95 -25.31
N ASP A 126 -12.59 -1.28 -26.14
CA ASP A 126 -13.62 -1.97 -26.92
C ASP A 126 -12.94 -2.94 -27.90
N GLY A 127 -13.59 -4.08 -28.17
CA GLY A 127 -13.06 -5.09 -29.09
C GLY A 127 -14.06 -5.49 -30.16
N THR A 128 -13.61 -6.28 -31.12
CA THR A 128 -14.44 -6.80 -32.21
C THR A 128 -14.33 -8.32 -32.22
N TYR A 129 -15.46 -8.99 -32.11
CA TYR A 129 -15.59 -10.42 -32.33
C TYR A 129 -15.81 -10.71 -33.80
N ILE A 130 -15.11 -11.73 -34.30
CA ILE A 130 -15.18 -12.15 -35.69
C ILE A 130 -15.34 -13.67 -35.70
N ASP A 131 -16.46 -14.13 -36.27
CA ASP A 131 -16.63 -15.51 -36.69
C ASP A 131 -16.80 -15.56 -38.21
N ASN A 132 -16.00 -16.39 -38.86
CA ASN A 132 -16.01 -16.63 -40.30
C ASN A 132 -16.21 -18.11 -40.65
N GLU A 133 -16.47 -18.95 -39.65
CA GLU A 133 -16.66 -20.38 -39.80
C GLU A 133 -18.14 -20.75 -39.60
N GLY A 134 -18.45 -22.04 -39.69
CA GLY A 134 -19.82 -22.53 -39.56
C GLY A 134 -20.86 -21.96 -40.54
N ASN A 135 -22.10 -21.84 -40.06
CA ASN A 135 -23.24 -21.41 -40.90
C ASN A 135 -23.55 -19.92 -40.75
N ASN A 136 -23.06 -19.28 -39.69
CA ASN A 136 -23.35 -17.89 -39.35
C ASN A 136 -22.05 -17.07 -39.26
N ALA A 137 -21.62 -16.46 -40.36
CA ALA A 137 -20.52 -15.50 -40.29
C ALA A 137 -20.98 -14.16 -39.70
N VAL A 138 -20.28 -13.67 -38.67
CA VAL A 138 -20.62 -12.43 -37.95
C VAL A 138 -19.37 -11.61 -37.62
N THR A 139 -19.54 -10.30 -37.61
CA THR A 139 -18.56 -9.36 -37.08
C THR A 139 -19.33 -8.40 -36.19
N GLU A 140 -19.03 -8.40 -34.91
CA GLU A 140 -19.78 -7.63 -33.90
C GLU A 140 -18.82 -7.02 -32.89
N ASP A 141 -19.05 -5.76 -32.55
CA ASP A 141 -18.26 -5.06 -31.55
C ASP A 141 -18.77 -5.39 -30.14
N TYR A 142 -17.88 -5.29 -29.15
CA TYR A 142 -18.21 -5.50 -27.75
C TYR A 142 -17.49 -4.49 -26.85
N LYS A 143 -18.08 -4.27 -25.68
CA LYS A 143 -17.57 -3.39 -24.62
C LYS A 143 -17.16 -4.19 -23.39
N GLN A 144 -16.18 -3.67 -22.67
CA GLN A 144 -15.66 -4.27 -21.45
C GLN A 144 -15.85 -3.32 -20.26
N LYS A 145 -16.10 -3.88 -19.07
CA LYS A 145 -16.11 -3.11 -17.82
C LYS A 145 -15.82 -3.95 -16.59
N ILE A 146 -15.27 -3.31 -15.57
CA ILE A 146 -15.20 -3.83 -14.20
C ILE A 146 -16.27 -3.11 -13.38
N TYR A 147 -17.05 -3.84 -12.58
CA TYR A 147 -18.15 -3.32 -11.79
C TYR A 147 -17.98 -3.69 -10.32
N PHE A 148 -18.12 -2.71 -9.43
CA PHE A 148 -18.08 -2.88 -7.97
C PHE A 148 -19.50 -2.75 -7.42
N PRO A 149 -20.21 -3.86 -7.18
CA PRO A 149 -21.60 -3.82 -6.74
C PRO A 149 -21.71 -3.23 -5.33
N ARG A 150 -22.76 -2.43 -5.13
CA ARG A 150 -23.16 -2.00 -3.79
C ARG A 150 -23.85 -3.17 -3.09
N SER A 151 -23.43 -3.50 -1.87
CA SER A 151 -24.19 -4.42 -1.02
C SER A 151 -25.53 -3.80 -0.58
N ASP A 152 -26.51 -4.64 -0.27
CA ASP A 152 -27.74 -4.23 0.42
C ASP A 152 -27.49 -3.78 1.88
N SER A 153 -26.35 -4.19 2.46
CA SER A 153 -25.82 -3.61 3.69
C SER A 153 -25.17 -2.27 3.41
N SER A 154 -25.16 -1.40 4.41
CA SER A 154 -24.53 -0.08 4.30
C SER A 154 -23.01 -0.12 4.17
N THR A 155 -22.39 -1.31 4.18
CA THR A 155 -20.95 -1.54 4.39
C THR A 155 -20.12 -1.86 3.15
N GLY A 156 -20.75 -2.08 1.98
CA GLY A 156 -20.09 -2.48 0.74
C GLY A 156 -19.43 -3.87 0.81
N THR A 157 -19.01 -4.38 -0.35
CA THR A 157 -18.17 -5.58 -0.45
C THR A 157 -16.67 -5.25 -0.54
N VAL A 158 -16.32 -4.02 -0.93
CA VAL A 158 -14.94 -3.50 -0.95
C VAL A 158 -14.92 -2.11 -0.30
N GLY A 159 -14.08 -1.90 0.72
CA GLY A 159 -14.04 -0.66 1.48
C GLY A 159 -12.78 -0.48 2.31
N LEU A 160 -12.44 0.77 2.64
CA LEU A 160 -11.34 1.09 3.55
C LEU A 160 -11.79 0.94 5.02
N ARG A 161 -11.04 0.19 5.83
CA ARG A 161 -11.39 -0.08 7.23
C ARG A 161 -10.19 -0.11 8.15
N PHE A 162 -10.41 0.29 9.40
CA PHE A 162 -9.53 -0.03 10.51
C PHE A 162 -10.02 -1.33 11.15
N ASP A 163 -9.22 -2.39 11.10
CA ASP A 163 -9.64 -3.71 11.57
C ASP A 163 -8.47 -4.51 12.15
N GLN A 164 -8.80 -5.60 12.82
CA GLN A 164 -7.89 -6.63 13.31
C GLN A 164 -8.59 -7.99 13.18
N ASP A 165 -7.83 -9.00 12.81
CA ASP A 165 -8.25 -10.38 12.68
C ASP A 165 -7.07 -11.33 12.95
N ASP A 166 -7.21 -12.22 13.93
CA ASP A 166 -6.13 -13.10 14.39
C ASP A 166 -5.46 -13.91 13.26
N ASP A 167 -6.20 -14.26 12.20
CA ASP A 167 -5.67 -15.06 11.10
C ASP A 167 -5.17 -14.20 9.92
N ALA A 168 -6.00 -13.26 9.45
CA ALA A 168 -5.77 -12.56 8.19
C ALA A 168 -5.17 -11.16 8.35
N ALA A 169 -5.33 -10.53 9.52
CA ALA A 169 -4.91 -9.17 9.84
C ALA A 169 -4.49 -9.06 11.31
N PRO A 170 -3.38 -9.72 11.73
CA PRO A 170 -3.07 -9.95 13.14
C PRO A 170 -2.89 -8.66 13.94
N ASN A 171 -2.53 -7.56 13.28
CA ASN A 171 -2.37 -6.24 13.89
C ASN A 171 -3.53 -5.32 13.53
N ALA A 172 -3.99 -4.53 14.51
CA ALA A 172 -4.93 -3.45 14.27
C ALA A 172 -4.32 -2.39 13.35
N ASN A 173 -4.81 -2.32 12.12
CA ASN A 173 -4.31 -1.38 11.11
C ASN A 173 -5.41 -1.02 10.10
N THR A 174 -5.07 -0.10 9.20
CA THR A 174 -5.88 0.22 8.03
C THR A 174 -5.66 -0.80 6.93
N TYR A 175 -6.76 -1.33 6.41
CA TYR A 175 -6.78 -2.28 5.31
C TYR A 175 -7.80 -1.90 4.26
N LEU A 176 -7.47 -2.19 3.00
CA LEU A 176 -8.49 -2.36 1.97
C LEU A 176 -9.12 -3.73 2.16
N TYR A 177 -10.40 -3.73 2.53
CA TYR A 177 -11.12 -4.91 2.97
C TYR A 177 -12.09 -5.41 1.90
N PHE A 178 -12.05 -6.71 1.65
CA PHE A 178 -12.95 -7.44 0.77
C PHE A 178 -13.81 -8.39 1.60
N ARG A 179 -15.14 -8.31 1.44
CA ARG A 179 -16.13 -9.10 2.18
C ARG A 179 -16.73 -10.19 1.31
N ALA A 180 -16.82 -11.41 1.83
CA ALA A 180 -17.69 -12.41 1.22
C ALA A 180 -19.16 -12.06 1.45
N SER A 181 -19.95 -12.14 0.38
CA SER A 181 -21.38 -11.89 0.40
C SER A 181 -22.07 -12.89 -0.51
N SER A 182 -23.19 -13.43 -0.06
CA SER A 182 -23.98 -14.40 -0.83
C SER A 182 -24.87 -13.75 -1.89
N SER A 183 -24.96 -12.42 -1.90
CA SER A 183 -25.85 -11.65 -2.78
C SER A 183 -25.12 -10.65 -3.66
N HIS A 184 -23.87 -10.31 -3.35
CA HIS A 184 -23.09 -9.29 -4.06
C HIS A 184 -21.62 -9.72 -4.09
N PRO A 185 -20.97 -9.80 -5.26
CA PRO A 185 -19.54 -10.06 -5.32
C PRO A 185 -18.70 -8.87 -4.86
N SER A 186 -17.40 -9.05 -4.69
CA SER A 186 -16.47 -7.94 -4.50
C SER A 186 -16.36 -7.08 -5.76
N TYR A 187 -16.24 -7.73 -6.91
CA TYR A 187 -16.34 -7.09 -8.22
C TYR A 187 -16.81 -8.11 -9.27
N SER A 188 -17.23 -7.60 -10.42
CA SER A 188 -17.48 -8.41 -11.61
C SER A 188 -16.85 -7.79 -12.84
N TYR A 189 -16.35 -8.63 -13.73
CA TYR A 189 -15.93 -8.23 -15.07
C TYR A 189 -16.99 -8.63 -16.08
N ASN A 190 -17.27 -7.77 -17.06
CA ASN A 190 -18.32 -7.99 -18.05
C ASN A 190 -17.79 -7.65 -19.45
N LEU A 191 -18.01 -8.56 -20.40
CA LEU A 191 -17.85 -8.32 -21.83
C LEU A 191 -19.23 -8.43 -22.50
N THR A 192 -19.73 -7.33 -23.04
CA THR A 192 -21.09 -7.23 -23.61
C THR A 192 -21.03 -6.87 -25.08
N PHE A 193 -21.70 -7.63 -25.94
CA PHE A 193 -21.82 -7.30 -27.36
C PHE A 193 -22.73 -6.08 -27.58
N ASP A 194 -22.44 -5.29 -28.62
CA ASP A 194 -23.30 -4.17 -29.02
C ASP A 194 -24.66 -4.66 -29.54
N SER A 195 -24.66 -5.83 -30.18
CA SER A 195 -25.84 -6.62 -30.53
C SER A 195 -25.60 -8.10 -30.23
N PRO A 196 -26.60 -8.87 -29.75
CA PRO A 196 -26.41 -10.29 -29.48
C PRO A 196 -26.03 -11.07 -30.76
N VAL A 197 -24.98 -11.88 -30.66
CA VAL A 197 -24.35 -12.63 -31.75
C VAL A 197 -25.12 -13.90 -32.06
N ASP A 198 -25.50 -14.11 -33.32
CA ASP A 198 -26.19 -15.32 -33.77
C ASP A 198 -25.25 -16.54 -33.77
N ILE A 199 -25.64 -17.62 -33.08
CA ILE A 199 -24.92 -18.89 -33.01
C ILE A 199 -25.81 -20.01 -33.56
N ASP A 200 -25.28 -20.82 -34.47
CA ASP A 200 -25.97 -22.00 -34.99
C ASP A 200 -26.07 -23.07 -33.90
N ASN A 201 -27.29 -23.25 -33.40
CA ASN A 201 -27.61 -24.20 -32.35
C ASN A 201 -28.36 -25.45 -32.83
N GLU A 202 -28.30 -25.77 -34.13
CA GLU A 202 -28.95 -26.96 -34.69
C GLU A 202 -28.30 -28.26 -34.17
N SER A 203 -27.00 -28.22 -33.87
CA SER A 203 -26.23 -29.35 -33.34
C SER A 203 -25.01 -28.86 -32.56
N SER A 204 -24.41 -29.74 -31.75
CA SER A 204 -23.13 -29.42 -31.09
C SER A 204 -22.03 -29.10 -32.11
N ALA A 205 -22.02 -29.77 -33.26
CA ALA A 205 -21.01 -29.56 -34.29
C ALA A 205 -21.16 -28.21 -35.02
N SER A 206 -22.39 -27.72 -35.18
CA SER A 206 -22.62 -26.40 -35.79
C SER A 206 -22.32 -25.27 -34.81
N MET A 207 -22.61 -25.47 -33.51
CA MET A 207 -22.24 -24.51 -32.48
C MET A 207 -20.72 -24.41 -32.29
N SER A 208 -20.03 -25.56 -32.25
CA SER A 208 -18.55 -25.59 -32.22
C SER A 208 -17.96 -24.87 -33.42
N ALA A 209 -18.55 -25.04 -34.61
CA ALA A 209 -18.06 -24.40 -35.84
C ALA A 209 -18.20 -22.87 -35.85
N ASP A 210 -19.13 -22.29 -35.08
CA ASP A 210 -19.34 -20.83 -35.00
C ASP A 210 -18.51 -20.18 -33.85
N ILE A 211 -18.01 -20.96 -32.88
CA ILE A 211 -17.34 -20.40 -31.67
C ILE A 211 -15.89 -20.90 -31.51
N GLU A 212 -15.63 -22.20 -31.66
CA GLU A 212 -14.27 -22.75 -31.44
C GLU A 212 -13.30 -22.19 -32.49
N GLY A 213 -12.09 -21.81 -32.06
CA GLY A 213 -11.07 -21.21 -32.91
C GLY A 213 -11.20 -19.69 -33.09
N THR A 214 -12.30 -19.07 -32.61
CA THR A 214 -12.44 -17.62 -32.53
C THR A 214 -11.58 -17.03 -31.42
N SER A 215 -11.41 -15.71 -31.42
CA SER A 215 -10.55 -14.99 -30.47
C SER A 215 -11.23 -13.76 -29.90
N PHE A 216 -10.94 -13.48 -28.63
CA PHE A 216 -11.36 -12.28 -27.92
C PHE A 216 -10.14 -11.51 -27.43
N GLN A 217 -10.17 -10.19 -27.54
CA GLN A 217 -9.33 -9.33 -26.71
C GLN A 217 -10.04 -9.06 -25.38
N ILE A 218 -9.54 -9.67 -24.32
CA ILE A 218 -10.06 -9.54 -22.96
C ILE A 218 -8.98 -8.83 -22.15
N MET A 219 -9.32 -7.68 -21.59
CA MET A 219 -8.46 -6.90 -20.70
C MET A 219 -7.04 -6.68 -21.26
N GLY A 220 -6.94 -6.24 -22.51
CA GLY A 220 -5.67 -5.99 -23.21
C GLY A 220 -4.91 -7.23 -23.71
N LYS A 221 -5.37 -8.46 -23.41
CA LYS A 221 -4.74 -9.70 -23.86
C LYS A 221 -5.64 -10.49 -24.80
N THR A 222 -5.04 -11.25 -25.72
CA THR A 222 -5.79 -12.12 -26.64
C THR A 222 -6.00 -13.51 -26.04
N PHE A 223 -7.24 -13.97 -26.06
CA PHE A 223 -7.66 -15.32 -25.66
C PHE A 223 -8.38 -15.99 -26.81
N ASN A 224 -8.04 -17.25 -27.07
CA ASN A 224 -8.71 -18.05 -28.10
C ASN A 224 -9.70 -19.00 -27.45
N VAL A 225 -10.84 -19.21 -28.08
CA VAL A 225 -11.80 -20.23 -27.64
C VAL A 225 -11.34 -21.58 -28.18
N VAL A 226 -11.13 -22.55 -27.28
CA VAL A 226 -10.60 -23.86 -27.64
C VAL A 226 -11.63 -24.97 -27.51
N ASP A 227 -12.52 -24.89 -26.53
CA ASP A 227 -13.60 -25.85 -26.31
C ASP A 227 -14.87 -25.11 -25.89
N ILE A 228 -16.02 -25.71 -26.20
CA ILE A 228 -17.31 -25.30 -25.66
C ILE A 228 -18.12 -26.51 -25.21
N LYS A 229 -18.87 -26.37 -24.11
CA LYS A 229 -19.84 -27.41 -23.70
C LYS A 229 -21.26 -26.96 -23.87
N TYR A 230 -22.04 -27.88 -24.41
CA TYR A 230 -23.42 -27.68 -24.74
C TYR A 230 -24.32 -28.70 -24.06
N SER A 231 -25.44 -28.24 -23.51
CA SER A 231 -26.45 -29.10 -22.91
C SER A 231 -27.85 -28.55 -23.17
N ALA A 232 -28.77 -29.40 -23.62
CA ALA A 232 -30.19 -29.05 -23.77
C ALA A 232 -30.50 -27.75 -24.55
N ASN A 233 -29.73 -27.48 -25.60
CA ASN A 233 -29.85 -26.24 -26.39
C ASN A 233 -29.24 -24.99 -25.76
N ASP A 234 -28.39 -25.14 -24.75
CA ASP A 234 -27.74 -24.06 -24.01
C ASP A 234 -26.21 -24.16 -24.07
N LEU A 235 -25.54 -23.01 -24.18
CA LEU A 235 -24.09 -22.89 -24.10
C LEU A 235 -23.68 -22.81 -22.62
N THR A 236 -23.16 -23.91 -22.09
CA THR A 236 -22.92 -24.07 -20.64
C THR A 236 -21.48 -23.82 -20.22
N GLU A 237 -20.53 -23.94 -21.14
CA GLU A 237 -19.11 -23.77 -20.86
C GLU A 237 -18.39 -23.19 -22.07
N ILE A 238 -17.47 -22.26 -21.85
CA ILE A 238 -16.49 -21.77 -22.84
C ILE A 238 -15.11 -21.90 -22.21
N GLU A 239 -14.21 -22.60 -22.89
CA GLU A 239 -12.81 -22.69 -22.51
C GLU A 239 -11.98 -21.70 -23.33
N PHE A 240 -11.39 -20.75 -22.62
CA PHE A 240 -10.43 -19.80 -23.16
C PHE A 240 -9.02 -20.29 -22.93
N LEU A 241 -8.14 -20.01 -23.88
CA LEU A 241 -6.72 -20.24 -23.76
C LEU A 241 -5.99 -18.94 -24.07
N GLY A 242 -5.27 -18.41 -23.08
CA GLY A 242 -4.47 -17.19 -23.22
C GLY A 242 -3.12 -17.31 -22.54
N GLY A 243 -2.12 -16.64 -23.08
CA GLY A 243 -0.72 -16.86 -22.72
C GLY A 243 0.07 -17.32 -23.94
N ASP A 244 1.38 -17.14 -23.85
CA ASP A 244 2.26 -17.00 -25.01
C ASP A 244 2.29 -18.21 -25.96
N GLN A 245 2.56 -17.90 -27.23
CA GLN A 245 2.82 -18.80 -28.36
C GLN A 245 1.61 -19.63 -28.86
N VAL A 246 0.67 -18.94 -29.51
CA VAL A 246 -0.11 -19.58 -30.58
C VAL A 246 0.77 -19.70 -31.82
N MET A 247 1.09 -20.93 -32.22
CA MET A 247 1.96 -21.19 -33.37
C MET A 247 1.47 -22.36 -34.20
N TRP A 248 1.81 -22.36 -35.48
CA TRP A 248 1.72 -23.57 -36.29
C TRP A 248 2.99 -24.37 -36.07
N MET A 249 2.85 -25.56 -35.49
CA MET A 249 3.95 -26.52 -35.42
C MET A 249 3.82 -27.50 -36.57
N SER A 250 4.96 -27.84 -37.17
CA SER A 250 5.10 -28.92 -38.15
C SER A 250 5.59 -30.19 -37.46
N GLN A 251 5.35 -31.36 -38.06
CA GLN A 251 5.90 -32.61 -37.56
C GLN A 251 7.43 -32.54 -37.39
N GLY A 252 7.91 -32.83 -36.17
CA GLY A 252 9.32 -32.76 -35.75
C GLY A 252 9.79 -31.36 -35.31
N GLU A 253 8.95 -30.34 -35.42
CA GLU A 253 9.24 -28.98 -34.94
C GLU A 253 9.21 -28.93 -33.40
N LYS A 254 10.09 -28.11 -32.83
CA LYS A 254 10.24 -27.95 -31.38
C LYS A 254 10.01 -26.49 -31.00
N ALA A 255 9.28 -26.27 -29.92
CA ALA A 255 9.10 -25.00 -29.25
C ALA A 255 9.64 -25.11 -27.82
N THR A 256 10.25 -24.05 -27.31
CA THR A 256 10.68 -23.93 -25.92
C THR A 256 9.80 -22.91 -25.21
N VAL A 257 9.29 -23.28 -24.04
CA VAL A 257 8.43 -22.41 -23.23
C VAL A 257 8.95 -22.36 -21.81
N ASP A 258 9.00 -21.17 -21.23
CA ASP A 258 9.34 -20.99 -19.81
C ASP A 258 8.05 -20.96 -18.99
N ILE A 259 7.96 -21.84 -17.98
CA ILE A 259 6.87 -21.84 -17.00
C ILE A 259 7.51 -21.70 -15.62
N ASP A 260 7.21 -20.60 -14.93
CA ASP A 260 7.73 -20.29 -13.59
C ASP A 260 9.28 -20.37 -13.49
N GLY A 261 10.00 -19.92 -14.51
CA GLY A 261 11.47 -19.91 -14.56
C GLY A 261 12.10 -21.26 -14.91
N THR A 262 11.29 -22.22 -15.38
CA THR A 262 11.75 -23.53 -15.86
C THR A 262 11.47 -23.65 -17.36
N GLU A 263 12.53 -23.85 -18.15
CA GLU A 263 12.42 -24.08 -19.59
C GLU A 263 11.92 -25.51 -19.88
N HIS A 264 10.84 -25.61 -20.64
CA HIS A 264 10.24 -26.84 -21.12
C HIS A 264 10.32 -26.92 -22.65
N THR A 265 10.57 -28.12 -23.19
CA THR A 265 10.57 -28.35 -24.64
C THR A 265 9.33 -29.11 -25.08
N VAL A 266 8.61 -28.56 -26.05
CA VAL A 266 7.45 -29.18 -26.70
C VAL A 266 7.80 -29.52 -28.16
N GLU A 267 7.67 -30.78 -28.54
CA GLU A 267 7.89 -31.26 -29.92
C GLU A 267 6.60 -31.84 -30.49
N MET A 268 6.19 -31.41 -31.68
CA MET A 268 5.06 -32.04 -32.38
C MET A 268 5.54 -33.32 -33.09
N VAL A 269 4.87 -34.44 -32.85
CA VAL A 269 5.34 -35.75 -33.33
C VAL A 269 4.52 -36.31 -34.47
N ASP A 270 3.20 -36.21 -34.41
CA ASP A 270 2.30 -36.87 -35.37
C ASP A 270 0.86 -36.35 -35.24
N VAL A 271 -0.03 -36.75 -36.15
CA VAL A 271 -1.45 -36.39 -36.11
C VAL A 271 -2.35 -37.60 -36.37
N THR A 272 -3.57 -37.57 -35.84
CA THR A 272 -4.61 -38.55 -36.20
C THR A 272 -5.59 -37.91 -37.16
N GLU A 273 -5.93 -38.59 -38.25
CA GLU A 273 -6.86 -38.10 -39.27
C GLU A 273 -8.14 -38.93 -39.36
N VAL A 274 -9.22 -38.28 -39.80
CA VAL A 274 -10.41 -38.99 -40.27
C VAL A 274 -10.14 -39.60 -41.65
N ALA A 275 -10.34 -40.91 -41.78
CA ALA A 275 -10.02 -41.72 -42.97
C ALA A 275 -10.66 -41.28 -44.31
N SER A 276 -11.50 -40.23 -44.34
CA SER A 276 -12.27 -39.82 -45.53
C SER A 276 -12.17 -38.32 -45.87
N GLY A 277 -11.26 -37.55 -45.26
CA GLY A 277 -11.23 -36.10 -45.51
C GLY A 277 -9.94 -35.32 -45.21
N GLY A 278 -8.90 -35.93 -44.63
CA GLY A 278 -7.66 -35.22 -44.27
C GLY A 278 -7.82 -34.19 -43.14
N ALA A 279 -8.98 -34.17 -42.49
CA ALA A 279 -9.21 -33.39 -41.28
C ALA A 279 -8.56 -34.10 -40.09
N ILE A 280 -7.78 -33.36 -39.32
CA ILE A 280 -7.10 -33.85 -38.13
C ILE A 280 -8.10 -33.92 -36.97
N THR A 281 -8.08 -35.01 -36.22
CA THR A 281 -8.84 -35.20 -34.97
C THR A 281 -8.01 -34.99 -33.73
N SER A 282 -6.70 -35.25 -33.79
CA SER A 282 -5.79 -35.04 -32.65
C SER A 282 -4.35 -34.86 -33.10
N CYS A 283 -3.55 -34.17 -32.27
CA CYS A 283 -2.12 -33.96 -32.48
C CYS A 283 -1.33 -34.58 -31.33
N GLY A 284 -0.22 -35.24 -31.64
CA GLY A 284 0.68 -35.86 -30.69
C GLY A 284 1.88 -34.98 -30.39
N PHE A 285 2.23 -34.83 -29.11
CA PHE A 285 3.35 -34.02 -28.63
C PHE A 285 4.27 -34.80 -27.70
N LEU A 286 5.54 -34.39 -27.64
CA LEU A 286 6.48 -34.74 -26.57
C LEU A 286 6.79 -33.48 -25.75
N VAL A 287 6.44 -33.49 -24.47
CA VAL A 287 6.77 -32.42 -23.52
C VAL A 287 7.84 -32.94 -22.57
N ASP A 288 9.05 -32.41 -22.67
CA ASP A 288 10.25 -32.92 -21.97
C ASP A 288 10.44 -34.43 -22.12
N GLY A 289 10.10 -34.94 -23.32
CA GLY A 289 10.17 -36.36 -23.66
C GLY A 289 8.99 -37.21 -23.19
N GLN A 290 7.97 -36.64 -22.53
CA GLN A 290 6.71 -37.33 -22.20
C GLN A 290 5.68 -37.15 -23.31
N SER A 291 5.13 -38.26 -23.83
CA SER A 291 4.14 -38.22 -24.91
C SER A 291 2.73 -37.87 -24.43
N ALA A 292 2.04 -36.99 -25.14
CA ALA A 292 0.62 -36.72 -24.98
C ALA A 292 -0.07 -36.61 -26.34
N TRP A 293 -1.33 -37.04 -26.41
CA TRP A 293 -2.18 -36.87 -27.59
C TRP A 293 -3.34 -35.99 -27.19
N ILE A 294 -3.53 -34.91 -27.92
CA ILE A 294 -4.47 -33.86 -27.60
C ILE A 294 -5.45 -33.77 -28.75
N ASP A 295 -6.73 -33.94 -28.44
CA ASP A 295 -7.78 -33.86 -29.43
C ASP A 295 -7.91 -32.41 -29.92
N ARG A 296 -8.30 -32.24 -31.19
CA ARG A 296 -8.61 -30.91 -31.72
C ARG A 296 -9.79 -30.35 -30.91
N GLY A 297 -9.64 -29.12 -30.44
CA GLY A 297 -10.62 -28.45 -29.59
C GLY A 297 -10.47 -28.79 -28.11
N THR A 298 -9.34 -29.35 -27.67
CA THR A 298 -9.11 -29.65 -26.25
C THR A 298 -7.75 -29.14 -25.77
N THR A 299 -7.61 -29.04 -24.45
CA THR A 299 -6.35 -28.78 -23.78
C THR A 299 -5.90 -29.99 -22.95
N GLU A 300 -4.59 -30.14 -22.76
CA GLU A 300 -4.01 -31.15 -21.86
C GLU A 300 -2.81 -30.52 -21.14
N THR A 301 -2.66 -30.87 -19.86
CA THR A 301 -1.50 -30.43 -19.05
C THR A 301 -0.50 -31.56 -18.92
N VAL A 302 0.73 -31.34 -19.39
CA VAL A 302 1.79 -32.34 -19.42
C VAL A 302 3.05 -31.73 -18.84
N ASN A 303 3.59 -32.34 -17.77
CA ASN A 303 4.77 -31.82 -17.04
C ASN A 303 4.67 -30.35 -16.61
N GLY A 304 3.46 -29.85 -16.34
CA GLY A 304 3.22 -28.46 -15.96
C GLY A 304 3.01 -27.50 -17.14
N VAL A 305 3.22 -27.95 -18.38
CA VAL A 305 2.91 -27.19 -19.59
C VAL A 305 1.50 -27.53 -20.07
N VAL A 306 0.66 -26.51 -20.21
CA VAL A 306 -0.65 -26.63 -20.85
C VAL A 306 -0.48 -26.51 -22.36
N ILE A 307 -1.05 -27.45 -23.11
CA ILE A 307 -1.06 -27.42 -24.57
C ILE A 307 -2.50 -27.51 -25.05
N GLY A 308 -2.90 -26.59 -25.92
CA GLY A 308 -4.20 -26.62 -26.60
C GLY A 308 -4.05 -26.77 -28.11
N VAL A 309 -4.89 -27.61 -28.72
CA VAL A 309 -4.94 -27.78 -30.18
C VAL A 309 -6.19 -27.10 -30.72
N THR A 310 -6.02 -26.06 -31.52
CA THR A 310 -7.16 -25.31 -32.10
C THR A 310 -7.51 -25.77 -33.51
N ASP A 311 -6.50 -26.08 -34.31
CA ASP A 311 -6.69 -26.51 -35.69
C ASP A 311 -5.54 -27.42 -36.14
N GLY A 312 -5.72 -28.09 -37.27
CA GLY A 312 -4.68 -28.92 -37.85
C GLY A 312 -4.99 -29.34 -39.28
N LYS A 313 -3.94 -29.49 -40.08
CA LYS A 313 -4.06 -29.94 -41.46
C LYS A 313 -3.00 -30.98 -41.79
N ALA A 314 -3.48 -32.13 -42.27
CA ALA A 314 -2.59 -33.12 -42.84
C ALA A 314 -2.25 -32.76 -44.29
N ILE A 315 -0.96 -32.79 -44.64
CA ILE A 315 -0.50 -32.40 -45.98
C ILE A 315 0.10 -33.61 -46.70
N HIS A 316 -0.79 -34.38 -47.33
CA HIS A 316 -0.44 -35.50 -48.20
C HIS A 316 -0.07 -35.02 -49.61
N SER A 317 1.17 -34.59 -49.84
CA SER A 317 1.65 -34.25 -51.20
C SER A 317 2.64 -35.29 -51.73
N GLN A 318 2.74 -35.44 -53.06
CA GLN A 318 3.71 -36.37 -53.69
C GLN A 318 5.18 -36.00 -53.45
N SER A 319 5.45 -34.82 -52.87
CA SER A 319 6.78 -34.24 -52.68
C SER A 319 7.18 -33.99 -51.21
N GLN A 320 6.20 -33.88 -50.30
CA GLN A 320 6.36 -33.73 -48.85
C GLN A 320 5.11 -34.27 -48.17
N ASP A 321 5.32 -35.02 -47.09
CA ASP A 321 4.31 -35.48 -46.14
C ASP A 321 4.65 -34.76 -44.83
N THR A 322 3.89 -33.72 -44.49
CA THR A 322 4.20 -32.90 -43.31
C THR A 322 2.90 -32.40 -42.70
N ASP A 323 2.58 -32.96 -41.55
CA ASP A 323 1.40 -32.57 -40.81
C ASP A 323 1.69 -31.34 -39.97
N VAL A 324 0.70 -30.47 -39.87
CA VAL A 324 0.80 -29.22 -39.11
C VAL A 324 -0.39 -29.08 -38.15
N CYS A 325 -0.12 -28.60 -36.95
CA CYS A 325 -1.14 -28.26 -35.96
C CYS A 325 -0.97 -26.83 -35.47
N LYS A 326 -2.08 -26.10 -35.36
CA LYS A 326 -2.14 -24.81 -34.69
C LYS A 326 -2.34 -25.03 -33.21
N VAL A 327 -1.33 -24.71 -32.44
CA VAL A 327 -1.25 -25.02 -31.00
C VAL A 327 -1.01 -23.76 -30.19
N SER A 328 -1.47 -23.79 -28.94
CA SER A 328 -1.04 -22.84 -27.90
C SER A 328 -0.24 -23.61 -26.86
N VAL A 329 0.96 -23.14 -26.52
CA VAL A 329 1.90 -23.86 -25.65
C VAL A 329 2.28 -23.00 -24.45
N GLY A 330 2.07 -23.51 -23.23
CA GLY A 330 2.31 -22.75 -22.00
C GLY A 330 1.27 -21.68 -21.70
N ALA A 331 0.08 -21.80 -22.31
CA ALA A 331 -1.03 -20.89 -22.10
C ALA A 331 -1.87 -21.28 -20.88
N THR A 332 -2.44 -20.30 -20.19
CA THR A 332 -3.41 -20.52 -19.11
C THR A 332 -4.77 -20.88 -19.70
N ALA A 333 -5.28 -22.06 -19.34
CA ALA A 333 -6.63 -22.49 -19.70
C ALA A 333 -7.62 -21.96 -18.65
N ILE A 334 -8.63 -21.20 -19.09
CA ILE A 334 -9.65 -20.59 -18.25
C ILE A 334 -11.00 -21.09 -18.71
N ASN A 335 -11.71 -21.73 -17.81
CA ASN A 335 -12.94 -22.43 -18.12
C ASN A 335 -14.13 -21.69 -17.49
N ILE A 336 -14.88 -20.95 -18.32
CA ILE A 336 -16.07 -20.23 -17.91
C ILE A 336 -17.27 -21.15 -17.94
N ARG A 337 -17.88 -21.39 -16.78
CA ARG A 337 -19.01 -22.30 -16.58
C ARG A 337 -20.24 -21.52 -16.13
N GLY A 338 -21.33 -21.60 -16.88
CA GLY A 338 -22.56 -20.87 -16.57
C GLY A 338 -23.06 -21.16 -15.16
N ALA A 339 -23.16 -20.11 -14.33
CA ALA A 339 -23.60 -20.13 -12.92
C ALA A 339 -22.84 -21.13 -12.01
N ASN A 340 -21.63 -21.51 -12.40
CA ASN A 340 -20.78 -22.42 -11.64
C ASN A 340 -19.41 -21.79 -11.40
N GLU A 341 -18.68 -22.39 -10.46
CA GLU A 341 -17.31 -22.00 -10.17
C GLU A 341 -16.42 -22.18 -11.39
N LEU A 342 -15.63 -21.14 -11.67
CA LEU A 342 -14.62 -21.12 -12.72
C LEU A 342 -13.48 -22.09 -12.41
N LYS A 343 -12.76 -22.48 -13.46
CA LYS A 343 -11.52 -23.21 -13.32
C LYS A 343 -10.38 -22.56 -14.08
N ILE A 344 -9.19 -22.67 -13.51
CA ILE A 344 -7.91 -22.36 -14.13
C ILE A 344 -7.09 -23.64 -14.20
N ASN A 345 -6.61 -24.01 -15.40
CA ASN A 345 -5.84 -25.23 -15.63
C ASN A 345 -6.48 -26.48 -14.98
N ASP A 346 -7.78 -26.65 -15.20
CA ASP A 346 -8.64 -27.71 -14.61
C ASP A 346 -8.87 -27.71 -13.09
N GLU A 347 -8.24 -26.80 -12.35
CA GLU A 347 -8.42 -26.61 -10.91
C GLU A 347 -9.43 -25.49 -10.61
N LYS A 348 -10.23 -25.66 -9.56
CA LYS A 348 -11.20 -24.62 -9.14
C LYS A 348 -10.46 -23.40 -8.61
N ILE A 349 -10.97 -22.20 -8.87
CA ILE A 349 -10.36 -20.95 -8.37
C ILE A 349 -10.21 -20.95 -6.84
N SER A 350 -11.21 -21.46 -6.10
CA SER A 350 -11.11 -21.58 -4.64
C SER A 350 -10.09 -22.60 -4.16
N ASP A 351 -9.69 -23.58 -4.99
CA ASP A 351 -8.68 -24.56 -4.59
C ASP A 351 -7.25 -23.98 -4.66
N VAL A 352 -7.03 -22.97 -5.52
CA VAL A 352 -5.71 -22.38 -5.79
C VAL A 352 -5.53 -20.95 -5.28
N THR A 353 -6.63 -20.23 -5.01
CA THR A 353 -6.63 -18.85 -4.48
C THR A 353 -7.48 -18.72 -3.22
N ASP A 354 -7.40 -17.56 -2.56
CA ASP A 354 -8.30 -17.19 -1.45
C ASP A 354 -9.63 -16.59 -1.96
N PHE A 355 -9.93 -16.75 -3.24
CA PHE A 355 -11.13 -16.24 -3.90
C PHE A 355 -11.97 -17.36 -4.50
N TYR A 356 -13.25 -17.10 -4.57
CA TYR A 356 -14.23 -17.83 -5.35
C TYR A 356 -14.63 -16.98 -6.55
N ALA A 357 -14.63 -17.57 -7.74
CA ALA A 357 -15.11 -16.90 -8.94
C ALA A 357 -16.18 -17.73 -9.64
N ALA A 358 -17.30 -17.10 -10.00
CA ALA A 358 -18.39 -17.73 -10.74
C ALA A 358 -18.55 -17.10 -12.12
N GLY A 359 -18.71 -17.93 -13.14
CA GLY A 359 -18.92 -17.50 -14.52
C GLY A 359 -20.40 -17.34 -14.85
N HIS A 360 -20.71 -16.39 -15.73
CA HIS A 360 -22.02 -16.26 -16.34
C HIS A 360 -21.88 -16.13 -17.85
N ILE A 361 -22.71 -16.88 -18.56
CA ILE A 361 -22.82 -16.84 -20.02
C ILE A 361 -24.30 -16.58 -20.28
N GLU A 362 -24.62 -15.44 -20.88
CA GLU A 362 -25.98 -15.15 -21.30
C GLU A 362 -26.16 -15.61 -22.74
N TYR A 363 -26.78 -16.77 -22.86
CA TYR A 363 -27.15 -17.37 -24.12
C TYR A 363 -28.65 -17.65 -24.12
N ASP A 364 -29.37 -17.01 -25.04
CA ASP A 364 -30.82 -17.08 -25.07
C ASP A 364 -31.28 -18.42 -25.68
N THR A 365 -31.88 -19.28 -24.86
CA THR A 365 -32.42 -20.58 -25.33
C THR A 365 -33.86 -20.48 -25.87
N SER A 366 -34.51 -19.32 -25.71
CA SER A 366 -35.91 -19.12 -26.09
C SER A 366 -36.25 -17.65 -26.37
N GLY A 367 -37.40 -17.40 -27.01
CA GLY A 367 -37.85 -16.03 -27.29
C GLY A 367 -37.33 -15.45 -28.61
N ALA A 368 -37.35 -14.13 -28.74
CA ALA A 368 -36.95 -13.43 -29.97
C ALA A 368 -35.44 -13.48 -30.25
N ASN A 369 -34.66 -13.79 -29.22
CA ASN A 369 -33.21 -13.88 -29.25
C ASN A 369 -32.70 -15.32 -29.16
N ALA A 370 -33.57 -16.32 -29.32
CA ALA A 370 -33.18 -17.71 -29.22
C ALA A 370 -32.01 -18.03 -30.17
N GLY A 371 -30.93 -18.63 -29.64
CA GLY A 371 -29.71 -18.91 -30.39
C GLY A 371 -28.69 -17.78 -30.41
N LYS A 372 -28.84 -16.75 -29.56
CA LYS A 372 -27.92 -15.61 -29.53
C LYS A 372 -27.09 -15.57 -28.25
N LEU A 373 -25.81 -15.23 -28.41
CA LEU A 373 -24.87 -14.92 -27.33
C LEU A 373 -24.83 -13.41 -27.09
N ASP A 374 -25.16 -12.95 -25.88
CA ASP A 374 -25.28 -11.51 -25.58
C ASP A 374 -24.09 -10.95 -24.78
N TYR A 375 -23.66 -11.68 -23.75
CA TYR A 375 -22.49 -11.31 -22.96
C TYR A 375 -21.94 -12.52 -22.20
N PHE A 376 -20.70 -12.43 -21.76
CA PHE A 376 -20.19 -13.26 -20.69
C PHE A 376 -19.58 -12.40 -19.59
N SER A 377 -19.63 -12.89 -18.37
CA SER A 377 -19.08 -12.19 -17.21
C SER A 377 -18.53 -13.18 -16.20
N TYR A 378 -17.79 -12.66 -15.24
CA TYR A 378 -17.48 -13.40 -14.03
C TYR A 378 -17.57 -12.50 -12.81
N GLU A 379 -17.90 -13.12 -11.68
CA GLU A 379 -18.05 -12.49 -10.39
C GLU A 379 -17.01 -13.04 -9.42
N VAL A 380 -16.29 -12.17 -8.71
CA VAL A 380 -15.24 -12.57 -7.76
C VAL A 380 -15.63 -12.20 -6.33
N SER A 381 -15.49 -13.13 -5.41
CA SER A 381 -15.70 -12.95 -3.97
C SER A 381 -14.60 -13.65 -3.17
N PRO A 382 -14.30 -13.25 -1.93
CA PRO A 382 -13.48 -14.05 -1.03
C PRO A 382 -14.04 -15.48 -0.87
N ASP A 383 -13.17 -16.48 -0.83
CA ASP A 383 -13.51 -17.90 -0.53
C ASP A 383 -13.73 -18.10 0.99
N SER A 384 -13.10 -17.24 1.81
CA SER A 384 -13.34 -17.13 3.25
C SER A 384 -14.31 -15.98 3.55
N GLU A 385 -14.60 -15.70 4.83
CA GLU A 385 -15.48 -14.57 5.19
C GLU A 385 -14.94 -13.21 4.71
N LYS A 386 -13.61 -13.07 4.60
CA LYS A 386 -12.94 -11.80 4.31
C LYS A 386 -11.51 -11.95 3.83
N VAL A 387 -11.06 -10.96 3.05
CA VAL A 387 -9.66 -10.76 2.65
C VAL A 387 -9.26 -9.32 2.96
N PHE A 388 -8.04 -9.13 3.44
CA PHE A 388 -7.46 -7.83 3.75
C PHE A 388 -6.22 -7.60 2.88
N LEU A 389 -6.10 -6.39 2.33
CA LEU A 389 -4.88 -5.86 1.74
C LEU A 389 -4.36 -4.76 2.66
N ALA A 390 -3.13 -4.89 3.12
CA ALA A 390 -2.42 -3.83 3.82
C ALA A 390 -1.89 -2.80 2.81
N GLU A 391 -1.38 -1.68 3.30
CA GLU A 391 -0.63 -0.73 2.47
C GLU A 391 0.56 -1.43 1.79
N GLY A 392 0.72 -1.21 0.50
CA GLY A 392 1.69 -1.88 -0.37
C GLY A 392 1.23 -3.21 -0.95
N ASP A 393 0.15 -3.81 -0.45
CA ASP A 393 -0.35 -5.08 -0.97
C ASP A 393 -1.10 -4.89 -2.31
N GLU A 394 -1.03 -5.93 -3.14
CA GLU A 394 -1.77 -6.03 -4.39
C GLU A 394 -2.60 -7.31 -4.47
N LEU A 395 -3.76 -7.21 -5.10
CA LEU A 395 -4.64 -8.31 -5.47
C LEU A 395 -4.65 -8.44 -6.99
N VAL A 396 -4.01 -9.47 -7.51
CA VAL A 396 -4.13 -9.84 -8.92
C VAL A 396 -5.48 -10.52 -9.16
N ASP A 397 -6.17 -10.16 -10.24
CA ASP A 397 -7.40 -10.82 -10.66
C ASP A 397 -7.19 -12.34 -10.77
N PRO A 398 -7.95 -13.15 -10.02
CA PRO A 398 -7.69 -14.58 -9.92
C PRO A 398 -8.18 -15.37 -11.14
N VAL A 399 -8.90 -14.74 -12.08
CA VAL A 399 -9.51 -15.41 -13.24
C VAL A 399 -8.61 -15.35 -14.46
N PHE A 400 -8.31 -14.13 -14.93
CA PHE A 400 -7.48 -13.89 -16.12
C PHE A 400 -6.07 -13.39 -15.78
N GLY A 401 -5.83 -12.87 -14.57
CA GLY A 401 -4.52 -12.35 -14.17
C GLY A 401 -4.04 -11.18 -15.04
N THR A 402 -4.97 -10.44 -15.65
CA THR A 402 -4.70 -9.32 -16.56
C THR A 402 -4.58 -7.99 -15.83
N PHE A 403 -5.24 -7.85 -14.69
CA PHE A 403 -5.22 -6.64 -13.88
C PHE A 403 -5.00 -6.94 -12.40
N LYS A 404 -4.69 -5.89 -11.65
CA LYS A 404 -4.53 -5.92 -10.20
C LYS A 404 -5.17 -4.71 -9.53
N VAL A 405 -5.61 -4.90 -8.28
CA VAL A 405 -6.02 -3.85 -7.35
C VAL A 405 -4.88 -3.63 -6.36
N VAL A 406 -4.37 -2.41 -6.23
CA VAL A 406 -3.21 -2.08 -5.39
C VAL A 406 -3.65 -1.11 -4.32
N PHE A 407 -3.46 -1.44 -3.04
CA PHE A 407 -3.56 -0.44 -1.97
C PHE A 407 -2.19 0.21 -1.81
N ALA A 408 -1.97 1.32 -2.51
CA ALA A 408 -0.63 1.86 -2.73
C ALA A 408 -0.09 2.70 -1.56
N GLU A 409 -0.94 3.49 -0.92
CA GLU A 409 -0.54 4.43 0.14
C GLU A 409 -1.74 4.81 1.02
N LEU A 410 -1.53 4.92 2.33
CA LEU A 410 -2.44 5.64 3.22
C LEU A 410 -1.92 7.07 3.40
N VAL A 411 -2.59 8.05 2.80
CA VAL A 411 -2.21 9.46 2.95
C VAL A 411 -2.76 9.99 4.26
N GLU A 412 -1.85 10.39 5.15
CA GLU A 412 -2.18 10.97 6.45
C GLU A 412 -1.59 12.38 6.58
N GLY A 413 -2.38 13.30 7.11
CA GLY A 413 -1.90 14.63 7.47
C GLY A 413 -1.10 14.61 8.78
N ASP A 414 -0.39 15.71 9.07
CA ASP A 414 0.27 15.91 10.37
C ASP A 414 -0.73 15.67 11.52
N LYS A 415 -0.32 14.84 12.48
CA LYS A 415 -1.11 14.46 13.65
C LYS A 415 -0.66 15.23 14.88
N GLU A 416 -1.63 15.69 15.66
CA GLU A 416 -1.39 16.15 17.02
C GLU A 416 -1.64 15.00 17.99
N VAL A 417 -0.92 14.98 19.12
CA VAL A 417 -1.05 13.93 20.12
C VAL A 417 -1.67 14.51 21.39
N ILE A 418 -2.78 13.93 21.83
CA ILE A 418 -3.43 14.24 23.11
C ILE A 418 -3.35 12.99 23.97
N THR A 419 -2.78 13.13 25.15
CA THR A 419 -2.48 11.99 26.02
C THR A 419 -3.12 12.19 27.38
N MET A 420 -3.82 11.17 27.85
CA MET A 420 -4.26 11.05 29.24
C MET A 420 -3.53 9.88 29.87
N GLU A 421 -2.91 10.12 31.02
CA GLU A 421 -2.21 9.08 31.77
C GLU A 421 -2.67 9.09 33.21
N THR A 422 -2.79 7.90 33.80
CA THR A 422 -3.08 7.75 35.22
C THR A 422 -2.09 6.81 35.89
N SER A 423 -1.76 7.11 37.13
CA SER A 423 -0.96 6.24 37.98
C SER A 423 -1.35 6.42 39.43
N SER A 424 -1.80 5.33 40.07
CA SER A 424 -2.26 5.31 41.46
C SER A 424 -3.33 6.37 41.77
N LYS A 425 -2.98 7.56 42.25
CA LYS A 425 -3.97 8.59 42.62
C LYS A 425 -3.88 9.85 41.77
N THR A 426 -2.95 9.90 40.84
CA THR A 426 -2.68 11.09 40.02
C THR A 426 -2.91 10.75 38.55
N GLY A 427 -3.31 11.75 37.78
CA GLY A 427 -3.31 11.67 36.33
C GLY A 427 -3.02 13.01 35.69
N SER A 428 -2.72 12.98 34.41
CA SER A 428 -2.41 14.16 33.60
C SER A 428 -3.14 14.07 32.27
N LEU A 429 -3.56 15.24 31.76
CA LEU A 429 -4.04 15.43 30.39
C LEU A 429 -3.08 16.38 29.68
N THR A 430 -2.39 15.89 28.66
CA THR A 430 -1.44 16.63 27.84
C THR A 430 -2.00 16.82 26.45
N PHE A 431 -1.94 18.05 25.91
CA PHE A 431 -2.36 18.35 24.54
C PHE A 431 -1.63 19.58 23.99
N PRO A 432 -1.45 19.69 22.67
CA PRO A 432 -1.04 20.94 22.05
C PRO A 432 -2.23 21.91 21.99
N ASN A 433 -1.99 23.11 22.48
CA ASN A 433 -2.87 24.26 22.34
C ASN A 433 -3.00 24.64 20.87
N LYS A 434 -3.94 25.54 20.55
CA LYS A 434 -4.21 25.98 19.17
C LYS A 434 -2.96 26.43 18.38
N ASP A 435 -1.97 26.99 19.06
CA ASP A 435 -0.74 27.48 18.46
C ASP A 435 0.43 26.48 18.53
N GLY A 436 0.15 25.23 18.91
CA GLY A 436 1.13 24.13 19.04
C GLY A 436 1.89 24.10 20.36
N LYS A 437 1.58 24.99 21.32
CA LYS A 437 2.20 24.97 22.65
C LYS A 437 1.61 23.86 23.51
N GLU A 438 2.46 23.04 24.12
CA GLU A 438 2.01 21.97 25.01
C GLU A 438 1.36 22.54 26.29
N VAL A 439 0.23 21.94 26.68
CA VAL A 439 -0.47 22.22 27.93
C VAL A 439 -0.63 20.90 28.68
N VAL A 440 -0.22 20.89 29.96
CA VAL A 440 -0.28 19.70 30.84
C VAL A 440 -1.18 20.02 32.03
N LEU A 441 -2.31 19.32 32.12
CA LEU A 441 -3.29 19.52 33.19
C LEU A 441 -3.26 18.34 34.16
N ASN A 442 -2.84 18.59 35.39
CA ASN A 442 -2.76 17.57 36.44
C ASN A 442 -4.08 17.45 37.22
N PHE A 443 -4.46 16.22 37.57
CA PHE A 443 -5.61 15.90 38.40
C PHE A 443 -5.30 14.77 39.39
N LYS A 444 -6.08 14.70 40.48
CA LYS A 444 -5.86 13.75 41.57
C LYS A 444 -7.17 13.19 42.13
N SER A 445 -7.13 11.95 42.59
CA SER A 445 -8.19 11.34 43.39
C SER A 445 -7.92 11.55 44.89
N ASP A 446 -8.95 11.90 45.65
CA ASP A 446 -8.86 11.97 47.12
C ASP A 446 -8.83 10.58 47.78
N GLY A 447 -9.19 9.52 47.05
CA GLY A 447 -9.19 8.13 47.51
C GLY A 447 -10.11 7.83 48.69
N THR A 448 -11.17 8.63 48.90
CA THR A 448 -12.05 8.50 50.09
C THR A 448 -13.51 8.15 49.79
N THR A 449 -13.92 8.02 48.52
CA THR A 449 -15.32 7.75 48.16
C THR A 449 -15.55 6.35 47.60
N ALA A 450 -16.08 5.50 48.47
CA ALA A 450 -16.53 4.16 48.10
C ALA A 450 -17.69 4.18 47.11
N GLY A 451 -17.50 3.54 45.95
CA GLY A 451 -18.55 3.25 44.96
C GLY A 451 -19.01 4.38 44.05
N ALA A 452 -18.36 5.55 44.06
CA ALA A 452 -18.56 6.65 43.10
C ALA A 452 -17.39 7.65 43.18
N GLY A 453 -16.16 7.13 43.14
CA GLY A 453 -14.92 7.87 43.33
C GLY A 453 -14.69 8.90 42.23
N GLY A 454 -15.11 10.14 42.46
CA GLY A 454 -14.80 11.21 41.52
C GLY A 454 -13.36 11.65 41.69
N THR A 455 -12.70 11.73 40.55
CA THR A 455 -11.52 12.56 40.37
C THR A 455 -11.85 13.99 40.78
N ASN A 456 -10.89 14.73 41.36
CA ASN A 456 -11.05 16.13 41.73
C ASN A 456 -10.12 16.99 40.86
N TRP A 457 -10.69 17.94 40.10
CA TRP A 457 -9.96 19.12 39.61
C TRP A 457 -10.04 20.19 40.72
N GLY A 458 -8.97 20.42 41.48
CA GLY A 458 -8.81 21.62 42.32
C GLY A 458 -10.00 22.03 43.21
N THR A 459 -10.74 21.10 43.81
CA THR A 459 -11.90 21.41 44.65
C THR A 459 -11.79 20.81 46.04
N THR A 460 -10.65 20.99 46.70
CA THR A 460 -10.50 20.56 48.08
C THR A 460 -11.04 21.63 49.02
N THR A 461 -12.21 21.36 49.62
CA THR A 461 -12.70 22.11 50.80
C THR A 461 -11.87 21.80 52.06
N ALA A 462 -11.03 20.76 52.00
CA ALA A 462 -10.02 20.46 53.00
C ALA A 462 -8.71 21.21 52.70
N PRO A 463 -7.99 21.69 53.73
CA PRO A 463 -6.66 22.26 53.53
C PRO A 463 -5.71 21.21 52.94
N THR A 464 -5.04 21.56 51.84
CA THR A 464 -4.15 20.63 51.11
C THR A 464 -2.70 21.10 51.18
N THR A 465 -1.77 20.16 51.26
CA THR A 465 -0.32 20.40 51.07
C THR A 465 0.11 20.26 49.60
N ASP A 466 -0.82 19.86 48.74
CA ASP A 466 -0.57 19.37 47.39
C ASP A 466 -1.18 20.33 46.36
N VAL A 467 -0.97 21.64 46.57
CA VAL A 467 -1.56 22.71 45.73
C VAL A 467 -1.02 22.71 44.30
N GLU A 468 0.15 22.13 44.08
CA GLU A 468 0.83 22.00 42.77
C GLU A 468 0.40 20.72 42.02
N ASP A 469 -0.29 19.77 42.67
CA ASP A 469 -0.63 18.46 42.10
C ASP A 469 -1.97 18.48 41.31
N VAL A 470 -2.70 19.59 41.32
CA VAL A 470 -4.05 19.68 40.72
C VAL A 470 -4.26 20.99 39.97
N THR A 471 -4.99 20.92 38.85
CA THR A 471 -5.43 22.12 38.14
C THR A 471 -6.80 22.58 38.64
N TYR A 472 -6.90 23.87 38.95
CA TYR A 472 -8.13 24.54 39.38
C TYR A 472 -8.92 25.06 38.18
N LEU A 473 -10.24 24.84 38.18
CA LEU A 473 -11.18 25.35 37.19
C LEU A 473 -12.07 26.44 37.80
N THR A 474 -12.86 27.12 36.96
CA THR A 474 -13.87 28.08 37.43
C THR A 474 -14.82 27.43 38.46
N GLY A 475 -14.96 28.08 39.60
CA GLY A 475 -15.68 27.64 40.79
C GLY A 475 -14.91 26.68 41.69
N GLY A 476 -13.63 26.44 41.44
CA GLY A 476 -12.70 25.73 42.33
C GLY A 476 -12.18 26.62 43.46
N ASN A 477 -11.61 25.99 44.51
CA ASN A 477 -11.03 26.69 45.65
C ASN A 477 -9.72 26.02 46.07
N CYS A 478 -8.63 26.79 46.11
CA CYS A 478 -7.44 26.40 46.85
C CYS A 478 -7.60 26.79 48.32
N THR A 479 -7.46 25.85 49.26
CA THR A 479 -7.57 26.10 50.70
C THR A 479 -6.22 25.88 51.39
N GLY A 480 -5.64 26.94 51.95
CA GLY A 480 -4.37 26.91 52.66
C GLY A 480 -4.48 26.32 54.08
N ALA A 481 -3.44 25.61 54.51
CA ALA A 481 -3.40 24.92 55.81
C ALA A 481 -3.28 25.87 57.02
N SER A 482 -2.48 26.91 56.87
CA SER A 482 -2.11 27.89 57.89
C SER A 482 -2.47 29.33 57.49
N GLY A 483 -2.61 29.60 56.19
CA GLY A 483 -3.02 30.90 55.66
C GLY A 483 -3.25 30.85 54.15
N VAL A 484 -3.89 31.88 53.59
CA VAL A 484 -4.10 31.95 52.12
C VAL A 484 -2.79 31.93 51.32
N ALA A 485 -1.66 32.32 51.93
CA ALA A 485 -0.35 32.27 51.31
C ALA A 485 0.14 30.84 50.98
N ASP A 486 -0.46 29.82 51.60
CA ASP A 486 -0.18 28.42 51.28
C ASP A 486 -0.77 28.01 49.91
N CYS A 487 -1.59 28.86 49.28
CA CYS A 487 -2.04 28.68 47.90
C CYS A 487 -1.03 29.13 46.85
N LYS A 488 0.18 29.53 47.26
CA LYS A 488 1.31 29.62 46.34
C LYS A 488 1.55 28.25 45.70
N GLY A 489 1.74 28.21 44.38
CA GLY A 489 1.89 26.98 43.59
C GLY A 489 0.57 26.45 43.02
N ALA A 490 -0.58 27.05 43.40
CA ALA A 490 -1.87 26.66 42.81
C ALA A 490 -1.90 26.97 41.31
N GLN A 491 -2.17 25.95 40.49
CA GLN A 491 -2.23 26.04 39.03
C GLN A 491 -3.68 26.07 38.54
N PHE A 492 -4.09 27.02 37.71
CA PHE A 492 -5.46 27.13 37.21
C PHE A 492 -5.52 27.32 35.71
N LEU A 493 -6.55 26.74 35.09
CA LEU A 493 -6.72 26.77 33.64
C LEU A 493 -7.56 27.98 33.24
N VAL A 494 -7.04 28.78 32.34
CA VAL A 494 -7.77 29.86 31.66
C VAL A 494 -8.04 29.44 30.22
N SER A 495 -9.28 29.64 29.76
CA SER A 495 -9.65 29.46 28.35
C SER A 495 -10.03 30.80 27.76
N SER A 496 -9.10 31.37 26.98
CA SER A 496 -9.10 32.78 26.60
C SER A 496 -9.66 33.00 25.20
N GLY A 497 -10.56 33.99 25.09
CA GLY A 497 -11.05 34.53 23.83
C GLY A 497 -11.89 33.57 22.97
N SER A 498 -12.28 34.04 21.78
CA SER A 498 -13.18 33.28 20.88
C SER A 498 -12.56 32.02 20.28
N ASN A 499 -11.24 31.87 20.36
CA ASN A 499 -10.51 30.69 19.91
C ASN A 499 -10.32 29.66 21.01
N HIS A 500 -10.72 29.95 22.25
CA HIS A 500 -10.59 29.03 23.38
C HIS A 500 -9.14 28.57 23.62
N GLU A 501 -8.23 29.54 23.61
CA GLU A 501 -6.79 29.33 23.83
C GLU A 501 -6.53 28.97 25.29
N ALA A 502 -5.81 27.87 25.53
CA ALA A 502 -5.53 27.38 26.87
C ALA A 502 -4.30 28.08 27.49
N HIS A 503 -4.44 28.58 28.71
CA HIS A 503 -3.32 29.09 29.52
C HIS A 503 -3.33 28.39 30.88
N LEU A 504 -2.26 27.69 31.23
CA LEU A 504 -2.06 27.14 32.57
C LEU A 504 -1.30 28.16 33.42
N ILE A 505 -1.96 28.72 34.43
CA ILE A 505 -1.40 29.82 35.23
C ILE A 505 -1.13 29.36 36.66
N GLU A 506 0.07 29.62 37.15
CA GLU A 506 0.48 29.36 38.53
C GLU A 506 0.44 30.63 39.39
N ILE A 507 -0.04 30.53 40.63
CA ILE A 507 0.14 31.58 41.64
C ILE A 507 1.56 31.49 42.23
N THR A 508 2.46 32.36 41.78
CA THR A 508 3.87 32.34 42.23
C THR A 508 4.09 33.02 43.59
N ARG A 509 3.20 33.93 44.00
CA ARG A 509 3.28 34.63 45.29
C ARG A 509 1.94 35.21 45.73
N ILE A 510 1.66 35.10 47.03
CA ILE A 510 0.62 35.87 47.74
C ILE A 510 1.28 36.57 48.93
N ASP A 511 1.21 37.90 48.96
CA ASP A 511 1.70 38.74 50.05
C ASP A 511 0.53 39.40 50.77
N THR A 512 0.20 38.87 51.95
CA THR A 512 -0.90 39.35 52.80
C THR A 512 -0.55 40.61 53.60
N THR A 513 0.71 41.05 53.60
CA THR A 513 1.10 42.31 54.24
C THR A 513 0.83 43.50 53.31
N ASP A 514 1.19 43.35 52.04
CA ASP A 514 1.02 44.40 51.02
C ASP A 514 -0.23 44.19 50.13
N ASN A 515 -0.99 43.12 50.37
CA ASN A 515 -2.14 42.68 49.56
C ASN A 515 -1.80 42.56 48.08
N LYS A 516 -0.72 41.83 47.78
CA LYS A 516 -0.19 41.61 46.43
C LYS A 516 -0.24 40.14 46.03
N ILE A 517 -0.56 39.87 44.77
CA ILE A 517 -0.53 38.53 44.16
C ILE A 517 0.25 38.56 42.85
N SER A 518 0.98 37.49 42.54
CA SER A 518 1.77 37.33 41.31
C SER A 518 1.43 36.01 40.64
N PHE A 519 1.57 35.99 39.31
CA PHE A 519 1.22 34.87 38.45
C PHE A 519 2.35 34.57 37.45
N GLU A 520 2.48 33.30 37.07
CA GLU A 520 3.26 32.86 35.92
C GLU A 520 2.35 32.04 35.00
N ASP A 521 2.33 32.40 33.72
CA ASP A 521 1.73 31.57 32.68
C ASP A 521 2.74 30.51 32.29
N LEU A 522 2.51 29.27 32.73
CA LEU A 522 3.40 28.13 32.48
C LEU A 522 3.38 27.69 31.02
N THR A 523 2.31 27.97 30.27
CA THR A 523 2.19 27.64 28.84
C THR A 523 3.13 28.52 28.00
N TYR A 524 3.26 29.81 28.36
CA TYR A 524 4.03 30.79 27.58
C TYR A 524 5.30 31.30 28.27
N GLY A 525 5.52 30.96 29.54
CA GLY A 525 6.64 31.44 30.35
C GLY A 525 6.59 32.94 30.64
N THR A 526 5.38 33.52 30.73
CA THR A 526 5.22 34.96 30.98
C THR A 526 4.79 35.24 32.42
N GLU A 527 5.39 36.26 33.05
CA GLU A 527 5.09 36.62 34.43
C GLU A 527 4.21 37.87 34.54
N THR A 528 3.34 37.89 35.56
CA THR A 528 2.58 39.07 35.98
C THR A 528 2.71 39.28 37.48
N ASN A 529 3.46 40.28 37.89
CA ASN A 529 3.92 40.44 39.28
C ASN A 529 3.22 41.58 40.04
N ASP A 530 3.12 41.43 41.36
CA ASP A 530 2.68 42.44 42.33
C ASP A 530 1.32 43.12 42.02
N LEU A 531 0.34 42.36 41.54
CA LEU A 531 -1.02 42.85 41.34
C LEU A 531 -1.73 43.05 42.68
N SER A 532 -2.41 44.19 42.86
CA SER A 532 -3.11 44.50 44.11
C SER A 532 -4.47 43.80 44.20
N TYR A 533 -4.72 43.13 45.33
CA TYR A 533 -6.04 42.62 45.70
C TYR A 533 -6.61 43.33 46.93
N THR A 534 -7.87 43.06 47.25
CA THR A 534 -8.49 43.47 48.51
C THR A 534 -8.90 42.19 49.23
N PRO A 535 -8.44 41.95 50.48
CA PRO A 535 -8.81 40.76 51.23
C PRO A 535 -10.34 40.59 51.29
N ASP A 536 -10.78 39.35 51.22
CA ASP A 536 -12.18 38.92 51.37
C ASP A 536 -13.14 39.54 50.33
N ALA A 537 -12.61 39.90 49.15
CA ALA A 537 -13.38 40.46 48.04
C ALA A 537 -12.97 39.88 46.67
N HIS A 538 -13.93 39.80 45.75
CA HIS A 538 -13.67 39.44 44.36
C HIS A 538 -12.86 40.52 43.65
N ARG A 539 -11.87 40.14 42.85
CA ARG A 539 -10.98 41.06 42.13
C ARG A 539 -10.68 40.54 40.73
N SER A 540 -10.75 41.45 39.76
CA SER A 540 -10.31 41.21 38.39
C SER A 540 -8.81 41.45 38.23
N PHE A 541 -8.12 40.56 37.53
CA PHE A 541 -6.69 40.64 37.24
C PHE A 541 -6.48 40.58 35.73
N ALA A 542 -5.65 41.49 35.21
CA ALA A 542 -5.14 41.41 33.85
C ALA A 542 -3.83 40.61 33.90
N VAL A 543 -3.85 39.37 33.41
CA VAL A 543 -2.67 38.52 33.32
C VAL A 543 -2.03 38.70 31.96
N SER A 544 -0.70 38.79 31.90
CA SER A 544 0.05 38.86 30.65
C SER A 544 -0.29 37.66 29.74
N GLY A 545 -0.44 37.89 28.44
CA GLY A 545 -0.76 36.84 27.47
C GLY A 545 -2.25 36.49 27.37
N VAL A 546 -3.03 36.67 28.45
CA VAL A 546 -4.47 36.40 28.46
C VAL A 546 -5.25 37.58 27.86
N SER A 547 -6.16 37.30 26.92
CA SER A 547 -6.91 38.35 26.19
C SER A 547 -7.96 39.07 27.05
N GLU A 548 -8.31 38.50 28.19
CA GLU A 548 -9.37 38.95 29.09
C GLU A 548 -8.95 38.90 30.57
N ASN A 549 -9.73 39.56 31.43
CA ASN A 549 -9.42 39.59 32.85
C ASN A 549 -9.98 38.35 33.55
N ILE A 550 -9.15 37.66 34.33
CA ILE A 550 -9.61 36.63 35.27
C ILE A 550 -10.20 37.28 36.53
N VAL A 551 -11.06 36.57 37.25
CA VAL A 551 -11.60 37.01 38.54
C VAL A 551 -11.28 35.98 39.62
N LEU A 552 -10.58 36.40 40.67
CA LEU A 552 -10.30 35.57 41.84
C LEU A 552 -10.88 36.23 43.11
N HIS A 553 -11.15 35.42 44.13
CA HIS A 553 -11.48 35.87 45.48
C HIS A 553 -10.42 35.35 46.45
N VAL A 554 -9.60 36.26 46.98
CA VAL A 554 -8.57 35.94 47.99
C VAL A 554 -9.17 36.19 49.37
N ASP A 555 -9.62 35.12 50.02
CA ASP A 555 -10.26 35.13 51.35
C ASP A 555 -9.20 34.82 52.42
N GLU A 556 -8.69 35.88 53.05
CA GLU A 556 -7.69 35.77 54.12
C GLU A 556 -8.33 35.30 55.42
N THR A 557 -9.63 35.56 55.61
CA THR A 557 -10.36 35.17 56.81
C THR A 557 -10.53 33.64 56.90
N ASN A 558 -10.81 33.01 55.76
CA ASN A 558 -11.08 31.57 55.65
C ASN A 558 -9.93 30.80 54.96
N ASN A 559 -8.81 31.48 54.67
CA ASN A 559 -7.60 30.91 54.09
C ASN A 559 -7.79 30.24 52.72
N TYR A 560 -8.56 30.82 51.79
CA TYR A 560 -8.72 30.24 50.46
C TYR A 560 -8.63 31.24 49.32
N VAL A 561 -8.23 30.76 48.14
CA VAL A 561 -8.36 31.45 46.86
C VAL A 561 -9.45 30.76 46.04
N SER A 562 -10.53 31.47 45.71
CA SER A 562 -11.58 30.98 44.82
C SER A 562 -11.39 31.51 43.40
N PHE A 563 -11.52 30.62 42.43
CA PHE A 563 -11.39 30.93 41.00
C PHE A 563 -12.78 31.24 40.42
N VAL A 564 -13.14 32.52 40.33
CA VAL A 564 -14.53 32.93 40.05
C VAL A 564 -14.83 32.98 38.55
N TYR A 565 -13.87 33.43 37.75
CA TYR A 565 -14.01 33.50 36.29
C TYR A 565 -12.63 33.37 35.65
N LEU A 566 -12.47 32.37 34.78
CA LEU A 566 -11.20 32.06 34.12
C LEU A 566 -11.30 32.12 32.58
N GLY A 567 -12.19 32.97 32.06
CA GLY A 567 -12.27 33.31 30.64
C GLY A 567 -13.55 32.88 29.92
N GLU A 568 -13.74 33.35 28.69
CA GLU A 568 -14.91 33.17 27.82
C GLU A 568 -15.12 31.72 27.36
N GLY A 569 -14.09 30.87 27.41
CA GLY A 569 -14.25 29.46 27.09
C GLY A 569 -15.02 28.65 28.13
N TYR A 570 -15.30 29.24 29.30
CA TYR A 570 -16.19 28.66 30.28
C TYR A 570 -17.66 28.98 29.95
N ASN A 571 -18.49 27.95 29.87
CA ASN A 571 -19.94 28.13 29.76
C ASN A 571 -20.50 28.65 31.09
N THR A 572 -20.73 29.96 31.17
CA THR A 572 -21.50 30.59 32.26
C THR A 572 -22.95 30.73 31.82
N ALA A 573 -23.67 29.64 31.61
CA ALA A 573 -25.12 29.72 31.39
C ALA A 573 -25.79 30.20 32.69
N GLY A 574 -26.07 31.50 32.75
CA GLY A 574 -26.71 32.17 33.88
C GLY A 574 -28.08 31.62 34.21
N GLY A 575 -28.46 31.68 35.50
CA GLY A 575 -29.74 31.19 35.99
C GLY A 575 -30.95 31.76 35.27
N LEU A 576 -31.70 30.90 34.59
CA LEU A 576 -33.11 31.06 34.25
C LEU A 576 -33.75 29.65 34.25
N ASN A 577 -34.70 29.42 35.16
CA ASN A 577 -35.54 28.20 35.32
C ASN A 577 -34.99 27.01 36.14
N GLY A 578 -34.08 27.22 37.09
CA GLY A 578 -33.91 26.29 38.22
C GLY A 578 -33.31 24.92 37.91
N VAL A 579 -32.50 24.81 36.86
CA VAL A 579 -31.60 23.68 36.63
C VAL A 579 -30.17 24.21 36.60
N ASP A 580 -29.36 23.80 37.59
CA ASP A 580 -27.96 24.17 37.74
C ASP A 580 -27.14 23.52 36.61
N LEU A 581 -26.88 24.27 35.54
CA LEU A 581 -25.91 23.86 34.52
C LEU A 581 -24.51 23.97 35.11
N VAL A 582 -23.79 22.86 35.07
CA VAL A 582 -22.47 22.70 35.68
C VAL A 582 -21.43 23.40 34.78
N PRO A 583 -20.47 24.18 35.32
CA PRO A 583 -19.49 24.87 34.49
C PRO A 583 -18.66 23.87 33.69
N SER A 584 -18.60 24.07 32.36
CA SER A 584 -17.73 23.35 31.44
C SER A 584 -16.76 24.30 30.76
N VAL A 585 -15.51 23.87 30.59
CA VAL A 585 -14.49 24.61 29.83
C VAL A 585 -14.25 23.95 28.50
N ARG A 586 -14.12 24.76 27.45
CA ARG A 586 -13.75 24.33 26.11
C ARG A 586 -12.35 24.83 25.79
N LEU A 587 -11.54 24.00 25.17
CA LEU A 587 -10.17 24.28 24.74
C LEU A 587 -10.02 23.83 23.30
N LYS A 588 -9.37 24.63 22.47
CA LYS A 588 -9.13 24.29 21.06
C LYS A 588 -7.69 23.82 20.89
N THR A 589 -7.51 22.70 20.20
CA THR A 589 -6.20 22.12 19.93
C THR A 589 -5.64 22.62 18.60
N GLU A 590 -4.39 22.27 18.30
CA GLU A 590 -3.64 22.69 17.10
C GLU A 590 -4.39 22.29 15.82
N ASN A 591 -4.82 21.04 15.73
CA ASN A 591 -5.48 20.43 14.56
C ASN A 591 -7.00 20.62 14.52
N TYR A 592 -7.50 21.67 15.17
CA TYR A 592 -8.92 22.05 15.22
C TYR A 592 -9.84 21.09 16.01
N GLY A 593 -9.27 20.15 16.76
CA GLY A 593 -9.99 19.42 17.78
C GLY A 593 -10.41 20.32 18.94
N TYR A 594 -11.34 19.83 19.74
CA TYR A 594 -11.73 20.48 21.00
C TYR A 594 -11.71 19.49 22.16
N ILE A 595 -11.15 19.96 23.28
CA ILE A 595 -11.20 19.28 24.57
C ILE A 595 -12.21 20.02 25.43
N TRP A 596 -13.21 19.30 25.94
CA TRP A 596 -14.18 19.83 26.88
C TRP A 596 -13.96 19.16 28.23
N ILE A 597 -13.90 19.94 29.29
CA ILE A 597 -13.83 19.42 30.66
C ILE A 597 -15.09 19.89 31.37
N ASP A 598 -15.99 18.94 31.61
CA ASP A 598 -17.21 19.18 32.36
C ASP A 598 -16.95 19.07 33.87
N ARG A 599 -17.76 19.76 34.68
CA ARG A 599 -17.87 19.48 36.11
C ARG A 599 -19.19 18.73 36.32
N MET A 600 -19.26 17.75 37.24
CA MET A 600 -20.52 17.08 37.56
C MET A 600 -21.03 17.54 38.94
N ASN A 601 -22.27 18.05 38.99
CA ASN A 601 -23.00 18.20 40.25
C ASN A 601 -23.66 16.86 40.59
N GLY A 602 -23.23 16.23 41.68
CA GLY A 602 -23.43 14.82 42.04
C GLY A 602 -24.87 14.31 42.20
N THR A 603 -25.70 14.35 41.15
CA THR A 603 -27.06 13.78 41.17
C THR A 603 -27.43 12.92 39.96
N CYS A 604 -26.59 12.75 38.93
CA CYS A 604 -26.89 11.90 37.78
C CYS A 604 -25.67 11.10 37.33
N ILE A 605 -25.56 9.85 37.80
CA ILE A 605 -24.66 8.85 37.23
C ILE A 605 -25.53 7.95 36.34
N TYR A 606 -25.10 7.78 35.09
CA TYR A 606 -25.82 7.23 33.96
C TYR A 606 -26.26 5.77 34.15
N ASN A 607 -27.50 5.49 33.72
CA ASN A 607 -27.87 4.26 33.02
C ASN A 607 -28.39 4.75 31.67
N ALA A 608 -28.09 4.06 30.56
CA ALA A 608 -28.10 4.52 29.16
C ALA A 608 -29.43 5.05 28.55
N THR A 609 -30.24 5.83 29.27
CA THR A 609 -31.39 6.56 28.74
C THR A 609 -31.39 8.02 29.22
N PRO A 610 -31.69 9.01 28.36
CA PRO A 610 -31.50 10.43 28.64
C PRO A 610 -32.61 11.05 29.53
N HIS A 611 -33.26 10.27 30.39
CA HIS A 611 -34.35 10.76 31.24
C HIS A 611 -33.89 11.05 32.67
N CYS A 612 -33.19 12.16 32.84
CA CYS A 612 -33.10 12.85 34.12
C CYS A 612 -34.42 13.59 34.41
N ASN A 613 -35.54 12.86 34.53
CA ASN A 613 -36.80 13.41 35.03
C ASN A 613 -37.70 12.31 35.61
N GLY A 614 -37.69 12.20 36.94
CA GLY A 614 -38.86 11.85 37.74
C GLY A 614 -39.33 10.38 37.75
N SER A 615 -38.93 9.67 38.81
CA SER A 615 -39.79 8.73 39.56
C SER A 615 -40.67 7.77 38.76
N ASP A 616 -40.08 6.82 38.05
CA ASP A 616 -40.73 5.59 37.61
C ASP A 616 -40.27 4.43 38.50
N GLY A 617 -41.19 4.01 39.37
CA GLY A 617 -40.97 3.02 40.44
C GLY A 617 -40.77 1.58 39.98
N THR A 618 -39.80 1.32 39.11
CA THR A 618 -39.42 -0.03 38.69
C THR A 618 -37.98 -0.35 39.08
N GLY A 619 -37.81 -0.86 40.30
CA GLY A 619 -37.01 -2.06 40.63
C GLY A 619 -35.54 -2.20 40.20
N SER A 620 -34.89 -1.21 39.60
CA SER A 620 -33.45 -1.24 39.33
C SER A 620 -32.70 -0.53 40.46
N VAL A 621 -31.60 -1.14 40.91
CA VAL A 621 -30.79 -0.71 42.06
C VAL A 621 -30.12 0.63 41.73
N GLY A 622 -30.85 1.73 41.95
CA GLY A 622 -30.31 3.08 41.88
C GLY A 622 -29.43 3.34 43.11
N HIS A 623 -28.12 3.39 42.90
CA HIS A 623 -27.17 3.84 43.91
C HIS A 623 -27.32 5.36 44.07
N TYR A 624 -28.13 5.79 45.04
CA TYR A 624 -28.23 7.20 45.43
C TYR A 624 -26.95 7.58 46.19
N VAL A 625 -26.08 8.40 45.58
CA VAL A 625 -24.93 8.99 46.27
C VAL A 625 -25.37 10.34 46.86
N GLY A 626 -25.28 10.47 48.18
CA GLY A 626 -25.61 11.69 48.89
C GLY A 626 -24.50 12.72 48.85
N ASN A 627 -24.76 13.84 48.18
CA ASN A 627 -24.34 15.23 48.45
C ASN A 627 -22.83 15.56 48.66
N SER A 628 -22.36 16.54 47.86
CA SER A 628 -21.31 17.55 48.13
C SER A 628 -19.84 17.36 47.70
N SER A 629 -19.49 16.33 46.93
CA SER A 629 -18.19 16.29 46.23
C SER A 629 -18.31 16.79 44.79
N ASN A 630 -17.46 17.74 44.42
CA ASN A 630 -17.31 18.27 43.08
C ASN A 630 -16.55 17.25 42.23
N LEU A 631 -17.26 16.25 41.72
CA LEU A 631 -16.66 15.24 40.85
C LEU A 631 -16.36 15.90 39.50
N VAL A 632 -15.20 15.60 38.93
CA VAL A 632 -14.91 15.90 37.54
C VAL A 632 -15.97 15.26 36.65
N GLY A 633 -16.52 16.06 35.75
CA GLY A 633 -17.35 15.61 34.64
C GLY A 633 -16.50 15.20 33.45
N ASN A 634 -17.13 14.49 32.52
CA ASN A 634 -16.55 13.88 31.33
C ASN A 634 -15.49 14.79 30.67
N ILE A 635 -14.29 14.26 30.43
CA ILE A 635 -13.37 14.86 29.45
C ILE A 635 -13.88 14.43 28.10
N THR A 636 -14.20 15.37 27.22
CA THR A 636 -14.77 15.05 25.91
C THR A 636 -13.86 15.58 24.80
N PHE A 637 -13.45 14.70 23.90
CA PHE A 637 -12.80 15.10 22.66
C PHE A 637 -13.82 15.19 21.52
N VAL A 638 -13.79 16.27 20.76
CA VAL A 638 -14.67 16.49 19.61
C VAL A 638 -13.83 16.80 18.38
N GLU A 639 -14.06 16.03 17.33
CA GLU A 639 -13.47 16.23 16.01
C GLU A 639 -14.30 17.19 15.17
N TYR A 640 -13.60 18.00 14.39
CA TYR A 640 -14.21 18.96 13.46
C TYR A 640 -13.74 18.71 12.03
N THR A 641 -14.54 19.21 11.09
CA THR A 641 -14.20 19.27 9.65
C THR A 641 -12.83 19.89 9.43
N ASP A 642 -12.20 19.61 8.29
CA ASP A 642 -10.86 20.09 7.93
C ASP A 642 -10.74 21.62 7.92
N THR A 643 -11.87 22.33 7.88
CA THR A 643 -11.94 23.79 7.95
C THR A 643 -11.99 24.35 9.39
N GLY A 644 -12.11 23.50 10.40
CA GLY A 644 -12.30 23.88 11.79
C GLY A 644 -13.65 24.52 12.11
N THR A 645 -14.64 24.35 11.21
CA THR A 645 -16.01 24.87 11.36
C THR A 645 -16.91 23.79 11.96
N LEU A 646 -17.80 24.17 12.89
CA LEU A 646 -18.92 23.33 13.34
C LEU A 646 -19.72 22.89 12.11
N ALA A 647 -19.94 21.59 11.94
CA ALA A 647 -20.89 21.09 10.96
C ALA A 647 -22.30 21.60 11.31
N ASP A 648 -22.68 22.78 10.81
CA ASP A 648 -23.96 23.44 11.08
C ASP A 648 -25.14 22.80 10.31
N SER A 649 -24.97 21.55 9.87
CA SER A 649 -26.02 20.81 9.18
C SER A 649 -26.01 19.36 9.59
N ALA A 650 -27.19 18.82 9.85
CA ALA A 650 -27.39 17.44 10.26
C ALA A 650 -26.91 16.40 9.22
N THR A 651 -26.42 16.80 8.05
CA THR A 651 -26.17 15.93 6.89
C THR A 651 -24.71 15.88 6.41
N ASN A 652 -23.79 16.72 6.90
CA ASN A 652 -22.41 16.72 6.41
C ASN A 652 -21.40 16.47 7.54
N GLU A 653 -20.55 15.46 7.34
CA GLU A 653 -19.26 15.21 8.02
C GLU A 653 -19.35 15.00 9.53
N ARG A 654 -19.83 13.82 9.93
CA ARG A 654 -19.78 13.33 11.32
C ARG A 654 -18.72 12.25 11.42
N PHE A 655 -17.57 12.57 12.02
CA PHE A 655 -16.44 11.62 12.15
C PHE A 655 -16.61 10.62 13.29
N PHE A 656 -17.45 10.94 14.29
CA PHE A 656 -17.99 9.99 15.26
C PHE A 656 -19.42 9.61 14.87
N GLY A 657 -19.60 8.39 14.36
CA GLY A 657 -20.84 7.94 13.75
C GLY A 657 -21.99 7.74 14.74
N LEU A 658 -23.01 8.62 14.68
CA LEU A 658 -24.40 8.25 14.98
C LEU A 658 -25.34 8.97 14.00
N ASN A 659 -26.21 8.17 13.38
CA ASN A 659 -27.33 8.65 12.55
C ASN A 659 -28.29 9.47 13.41
N ALA A 660 -28.74 10.62 12.89
CA ALA A 660 -29.65 11.55 13.58
C ALA A 660 -31.08 11.03 13.79
N GLY A 661 -31.33 9.73 13.60
CA GLY A 661 -32.68 9.12 13.59
C GLY A 661 -33.34 9.02 14.96
N ASP A 662 -32.57 8.98 16.04
CA ASP A 662 -33.09 8.54 17.36
C ASP A 662 -33.40 9.69 18.33
N GLY A 663 -33.42 10.93 17.85
CA GLY A 663 -33.88 12.09 18.66
C GLY A 663 -33.00 12.44 19.86
N VAL A 664 -31.80 11.85 19.98
CA VAL A 664 -30.82 12.21 20.99
C VAL A 664 -29.97 13.37 20.46
N GLY A 665 -30.36 14.59 20.79
CA GLY A 665 -29.63 15.83 20.46
C GLY A 665 -28.42 16.09 21.37
N SER A 666 -27.61 15.07 21.66
CA SER A 666 -26.44 15.17 22.53
C SER A 666 -25.15 15.07 21.69
N ALA A 667 -24.16 15.89 22.01
CA ALA A 667 -22.94 16.08 21.23
C ALA A 667 -22.15 14.76 21.02
N ASN A 668 -21.79 14.49 19.76
CA ASN A 668 -21.04 13.31 19.32
C ASN A 668 -19.54 13.48 19.63
N GLY A 669 -19.18 13.52 20.91
CA GLY A 669 -17.78 13.54 21.36
C GLY A 669 -17.39 12.23 22.01
N LEU A 670 -16.10 11.92 22.01
CA LEU A 670 -15.56 10.78 22.74
C LEU A 670 -15.35 11.18 24.21
N HIS A 671 -16.05 10.49 25.13
CA HIS A 671 -16.06 10.82 26.55
C HIS A 671 -15.14 9.92 27.38
N PHE A 672 -14.36 10.53 28.27
CA PHE A 672 -13.47 9.88 29.23
C PHE A 672 -13.84 10.30 30.65
N TYR A 673 -13.68 9.35 31.57
CA TYR A 673 -14.06 9.43 32.96
C TYR A 673 -12.89 8.86 33.79
N PRO A 674 -11.99 9.71 34.30
CA PRO A 674 -11.05 9.23 35.30
C PRO A 674 -11.85 8.84 36.56
N MET A 675 -11.77 7.57 36.95
CA MET A 675 -12.52 6.96 38.04
C MET A 675 -11.56 6.24 38.98
N TYR A 676 -11.68 6.47 40.29
CA TYR A 676 -10.82 5.78 41.25
C TYR A 676 -11.45 4.44 41.65
N ASP A 677 -10.76 3.33 41.36
CA ASP A 677 -11.18 1.99 41.76
C ASP A 677 -10.53 1.58 43.08
N GLU A 678 -11.27 1.73 44.17
CA GLU A 678 -10.84 1.22 45.49
C GLU A 678 -11.04 -0.30 45.65
N SER A 679 -11.76 -0.95 44.72
CA SER A 679 -12.24 -2.31 44.86
C SER A 679 -11.29 -3.36 44.27
N SER A 680 -10.52 -3.01 43.23
CA SER A 680 -9.51 -3.87 42.64
C SER A 680 -8.10 -3.57 43.17
N ASP A 681 -7.58 -2.36 42.95
CA ASP A 681 -6.15 -2.07 43.02
C ASP A 681 -5.79 -0.73 43.71
N ASN A 682 -6.77 0.11 44.04
CA ASN A 682 -6.58 1.47 44.57
C ASN A 682 -5.84 2.39 43.60
N ALA A 683 -6.12 2.24 42.30
CA ALA A 683 -5.63 3.10 41.25
C ALA A 683 -6.74 3.96 40.61
N LEU A 684 -6.29 4.97 39.87
CA LEU A 684 -7.12 5.83 39.05
C LEU A 684 -7.17 5.19 37.67
N GLU A 685 -8.35 4.78 37.25
CA GLU A 685 -8.62 4.17 35.96
C GLU A 685 -9.24 5.20 35.01
N ILE A 686 -9.02 5.04 33.71
CA ILE A 686 -9.66 5.81 32.65
C ILE A 686 -10.83 4.98 32.13
N ALA A 687 -12.00 5.16 32.75
CA ALA A 687 -13.23 4.70 32.11
C ALA A 687 -13.51 5.60 30.91
N HIS A 688 -14.17 5.07 29.89
CA HIS A 688 -14.59 5.83 28.72
C HIS A 688 -15.98 5.35 28.32
N ASP A 689 -16.72 6.17 27.57
CA ASP A 689 -18.03 5.72 27.07
C ASP A 689 -17.81 4.46 26.22
N GLY A 690 -18.77 3.53 26.26
CA GLY A 690 -18.71 2.40 25.35
C GLY A 690 -18.79 2.96 23.94
N VAL A 691 -17.63 3.17 23.31
CA VAL A 691 -17.44 3.62 21.91
C VAL A 691 -18.22 2.75 20.90
N VAL A 692 -18.91 1.72 21.40
CA VAL A 692 -19.53 0.60 20.73
C VAL A 692 -20.80 0.21 21.52
N ALA A 693 -21.96 0.77 21.17
CA ALA A 693 -23.25 0.21 21.57
C ALA A 693 -24.08 -0.15 20.32
N ASN A 694 -23.85 -1.37 19.81
CA ASN A 694 -24.83 -2.20 19.10
C ASN A 694 -25.59 -1.58 17.90
N THR A 695 -24.89 -1.02 16.92
CA THR A 695 -25.43 -1.03 15.54
C THR A 695 -24.39 -1.64 14.60
N THR A 696 -24.82 -2.60 13.80
CA THR A 696 -24.03 -3.75 13.34
C THR A 696 -22.92 -3.47 12.32
N ASP A 697 -22.65 -2.23 11.92
CA ASP A 697 -21.90 -2.03 10.67
C ASP A 697 -21.04 -0.75 10.57
N TYR A 698 -21.03 0.13 11.59
CA TYR A 698 -20.24 1.38 11.57
C TYR A 698 -19.62 1.81 12.91
N THR A 699 -19.70 0.96 13.93
CA THR A 699 -19.15 1.28 15.25
C THR A 699 -17.64 1.04 15.28
N PHE A 700 -16.90 2.04 15.77
CA PHE A 700 -15.49 1.99 16.14
C PHE A 700 -15.23 0.91 17.20
N GLY A 701 -15.19 -0.35 16.77
CA GLY A 701 -14.85 -1.48 17.62
C GLY A 701 -13.46 -1.29 18.20
N LYS A 702 -13.29 -1.53 19.50
CA LYS A 702 -11.95 -1.72 20.04
C LYS A 702 -11.35 -2.94 19.35
N LYS A 703 -10.16 -2.78 18.81
CA LYS A 703 -9.35 -3.84 18.22
C LYS A 703 -8.14 -4.03 19.09
N ASP A 704 -7.77 -5.27 19.36
CA ASP A 704 -6.54 -5.55 20.09
C ASP A 704 -5.36 -5.09 19.22
N LEU A 705 -4.32 -4.54 19.84
CA LEU A 705 -3.19 -3.96 19.13
C LEU A 705 -2.57 -5.00 18.18
N SER A 706 -2.43 -6.22 18.69
CA SER A 706 -2.03 -7.41 17.97
C SER A 706 -2.71 -8.64 18.56
N ASP A 707 -2.58 -9.77 17.87
CA ASP A 707 -2.97 -11.10 18.38
C ASP A 707 -2.19 -11.51 19.65
N GLU A 708 -1.05 -10.88 19.93
CA GLU A 708 -0.21 -11.13 21.11
C GLU A 708 -0.40 -10.09 22.25
N ASP A 709 -1.14 -8.99 22.03
CA ASP A 709 -1.28 -7.88 22.98
C ASP A 709 -2.75 -7.45 23.12
N ASP A 710 -3.42 -8.00 24.13
CA ASP A 710 -4.83 -7.74 24.49
C ASP A 710 -5.01 -6.62 25.53
N ASP A 711 -3.90 -6.17 26.12
CA ASP A 711 -3.85 -5.08 27.09
C ASP A 711 -3.95 -3.72 26.37
N ASN A 712 -3.36 -3.62 25.18
CA ASN A 712 -3.45 -2.45 24.32
C ASN A 712 -4.54 -2.58 23.26
N LYS A 713 -5.44 -1.59 23.18
CA LYS A 713 -6.53 -1.55 22.21
C LYS A 713 -6.49 -0.29 21.35
N LYS A 714 -6.82 -0.44 20.08
CA LYS A 714 -6.90 0.66 19.11
C LYS A 714 -8.29 0.78 18.48
N THR A 715 -8.64 2.00 18.08
CA THR A 715 -9.74 2.25 17.16
C THR A 715 -9.52 3.57 16.42
N MET A 716 -10.13 3.79 15.27
CA MET A 716 -9.84 4.97 14.44
C MET A 716 -11.10 5.62 13.89
N SER A 717 -11.24 6.95 13.98
CA SER A 717 -12.37 7.71 13.45
C SER A 717 -12.42 7.73 11.92
N PHE A 718 -13.53 8.17 11.31
CA PHE A 718 -13.59 8.35 9.85
C PHE A 718 -12.68 9.47 9.32
N LYS A 719 -12.14 10.32 10.20
CA LYS A 719 -11.14 11.33 9.83
C LYS A 719 -9.73 10.72 9.79
N GLY A 720 -9.55 9.50 10.32
CA GLY A 720 -8.23 8.93 10.57
C GLY A 720 -7.66 9.29 11.95
N THR A 721 -8.47 9.79 12.89
CA THR A 721 -8.00 9.98 14.27
C THR A 721 -7.83 8.64 14.94
N LEU A 722 -6.61 8.30 15.33
CA LEU A 722 -6.31 7.04 16.00
C LEU A 722 -6.43 7.21 17.52
N PHE A 723 -7.14 6.28 18.16
CA PHE A 723 -7.27 6.17 19.60
C PHE A 723 -6.54 4.93 20.05
N THR A 724 -5.63 5.06 21.01
CA THR A 724 -4.95 3.95 21.66
C THR A 724 -5.29 3.96 23.15
N ILE A 725 -5.68 2.81 23.68
CA ILE A 725 -6.06 2.59 25.07
C ILE A 725 -5.14 1.52 25.62
N ASP A 726 -4.40 1.84 26.67
CA ASP A 726 -3.66 0.88 27.47
C ASP A 726 -4.52 0.57 28.71
N ASP A 727 -5.09 -0.63 28.74
CA ASP A 727 -5.95 -1.11 29.82
C ASP A 727 -5.12 -1.80 30.95
N ASP A 728 -3.78 -1.69 30.99
CA ASP A 728 -2.96 -2.28 32.07
C ASP A 728 -3.41 -1.79 33.45
N SER A 729 -3.76 -2.75 34.31
CA SER A 729 -4.08 -2.57 35.73
C SER A 729 -3.07 -1.74 36.53
N SER A 730 -1.80 -1.63 36.11
CA SER A 730 -0.79 -0.88 36.86
C SER A 730 -0.71 0.61 36.49
N LYS A 731 -1.05 0.93 35.23
CA LYS A 731 -1.04 2.26 34.63
C LYS A 731 -1.94 2.22 33.40
N GLN A 732 -2.89 3.14 33.33
CA GLN A 732 -3.72 3.27 32.14
C GLN A 732 -3.33 4.53 31.37
N SER A 733 -3.33 4.41 30.05
CA SER A 733 -3.13 5.54 29.16
C SER A 733 -4.19 5.56 28.08
N PHE A 734 -4.52 6.77 27.65
CA PHE A 734 -5.41 7.01 26.52
C PHE A 734 -4.77 8.05 25.62
N VAL A 735 -4.48 7.67 24.38
CA VAL A 735 -3.79 8.50 23.40
C VAL A 735 -4.72 8.77 22.21
N ILE A 736 -4.84 10.02 21.82
CA ILE A 736 -5.52 10.48 20.60
C ILE A 736 -4.46 11.04 19.66
N GLU A 737 -4.35 10.45 18.48
CA GLU A 737 -3.55 11.00 17.40
C GLU A 737 -4.51 11.59 16.35
N HIS A 738 -4.74 12.90 16.44
CA HIS A 738 -5.73 13.60 15.63
C HIS A 738 -5.10 14.29 14.41
N PRO A 739 -5.44 13.86 13.18
CA PRO A 739 -4.90 14.50 11.99
C PRO A 739 -5.62 15.83 11.70
N LYS A 740 -4.88 16.79 11.15
CA LYS A 740 -5.44 18.07 10.72
C LYS A 740 -6.44 17.91 9.58
N LEU A 741 -6.08 17.11 8.59
CA LEU A 741 -6.86 16.77 7.40
C LEU A 741 -7.33 15.33 7.49
N ALA A 742 -8.46 14.99 6.86
CA ALA A 742 -8.92 13.61 6.82
C ALA A 742 -7.93 12.70 6.09
N SER A 743 -7.59 11.57 6.70
CA SER A 743 -6.78 10.52 6.07
C SER A 743 -7.59 9.80 4.98
N TYR A 744 -6.92 9.40 3.89
CA TYR A 744 -7.52 8.69 2.77
C TYR A 744 -6.54 7.71 2.14
N ALA A 745 -7.07 6.68 1.48
CA ALA A 745 -6.28 5.68 0.77
C ALA A 745 -6.14 6.02 -0.71
N LYS A 746 -4.96 5.74 -1.25
CA LYS A 746 -4.73 5.64 -2.69
C LYS A 746 -4.82 4.19 -3.13
N VAL A 747 -5.90 3.88 -3.84
CA VAL A 747 -6.13 2.53 -4.36
C VAL A 747 -6.19 2.59 -5.88
N PHE A 748 -5.42 1.73 -6.54
CA PHE A 748 -5.34 1.71 -8.00
C PHE A 748 -5.92 0.42 -8.57
N VAL A 749 -6.59 0.52 -9.71
CA VAL A 749 -6.82 -0.62 -10.61
C VAL A 749 -5.91 -0.45 -11.81
N SER A 750 -5.08 -1.45 -12.12
CA SER A 750 -4.02 -1.33 -13.13
C SER A 750 -3.76 -2.66 -13.85
N PRO A 751 -3.16 -2.67 -15.05
CA PRO A 751 -2.64 -3.88 -15.67
C PRO A 751 -1.64 -4.61 -14.75
N THR A 752 -1.53 -5.94 -14.87
CA THR A 752 -0.56 -6.68 -14.03
C THR A 752 0.91 -6.34 -14.30
N SER A 753 1.22 -5.79 -15.48
CA SER A 753 2.55 -5.25 -15.85
C SER A 753 2.87 -3.90 -15.20
N ALA A 754 1.90 -3.24 -14.57
CA ALA A 754 2.09 -1.93 -13.98
C ALA A 754 3.11 -1.94 -12.83
N SER A 755 4.03 -0.98 -12.85
CA SER A 755 4.99 -0.72 -11.78
C SER A 755 4.49 0.33 -10.80
N THR A 756 4.74 0.10 -9.52
CA THR A 756 4.50 1.08 -8.46
C THR A 756 5.73 1.97 -8.29
N GLU A 757 5.55 3.28 -8.45
CA GLU A 757 6.58 4.28 -8.26
C GLU A 757 6.26 5.15 -7.05
N VAL A 758 7.23 5.31 -6.14
CA VAL A 758 7.12 6.27 -5.05
C VAL A 758 7.82 7.56 -5.50
N SER A 759 7.02 8.56 -5.80
CA SER A 759 7.50 9.91 -6.05
C SER A 759 7.66 10.65 -4.73
N VAL A 760 8.64 11.54 -4.70
CA VAL A 760 9.10 12.16 -3.48
C VAL A 760 9.24 13.64 -3.75
N GLU A 761 8.28 14.44 -3.30
CA GLU A 761 8.35 15.89 -3.40
C GLU A 761 8.82 16.48 -2.07
N GLY A 762 10.02 17.09 -2.05
CA GLY A 762 10.54 17.73 -0.84
C GLY A 762 12.02 18.04 -0.85
N THR A 763 12.46 18.74 0.19
CA THR A 763 13.89 19.05 0.42
C THR A 763 14.48 17.98 1.34
N TYR A 764 15.60 17.38 0.94
CA TYR A 764 16.30 16.35 1.71
C TYR A 764 17.67 16.83 2.14
N THR A 765 18.18 16.27 3.24
CA THR A 765 19.62 16.19 3.47
C THR A 765 20.11 14.83 2.99
N SER A 766 21.27 14.80 2.32
CA SER A 766 21.90 13.57 1.84
C SER A 766 23.22 13.35 2.58
N GLU A 767 23.37 12.18 3.17
CA GLU A 767 24.59 11.72 3.82
C GLU A 767 25.18 10.56 3.01
N VAL A 768 26.39 10.74 2.47
CA VAL A 768 27.10 9.69 1.72
C VAL A 768 27.45 8.53 2.65
N GLN A 769 26.97 7.33 2.32
CA GLN A 769 27.28 6.08 3.02
C GLN A 769 28.56 5.49 2.46
N GLN A 770 29.63 5.50 3.25
CA GLN A 770 30.93 5.02 2.80
C GLN A 770 30.95 3.49 2.62
N ILE A 771 31.41 3.00 1.47
CA ILE A 771 31.56 1.57 1.20
C ILE A 771 32.65 0.98 2.11
N GLY A 772 32.31 -0.08 2.81
CA GLY A 772 33.17 -0.73 3.80
C GLY A 772 34.36 -1.45 3.17
N VAL A 773 35.52 -1.39 3.82
CA VAL A 773 36.74 -2.09 3.34
C VAL A 773 36.58 -3.62 3.33
N ASP A 774 35.64 -4.15 4.09
CA ASP A 774 35.28 -5.56 4.16
C ASP A 774 34.48 -6.05 2.95
N GLN A 775 33.92 -5.14 2.15
CA GLN A 775 33.18 -5.43 0.93
C GLN A 775 34.09 -5.71 -0.28
N PHE A 776 35.40 -5.52 -0.13
CA PHE A 776 36.38 -5.85 -1.17
C PHE A 776 36.94 -7.24 -0.94
N LYS A 777 36.73 -8.15 -1.89
CA LYS A 777 37.15 -9.55 -1.83
C LYS A 777 38.00 -9.93 -3.04
N LEU A 778 38.96 -10.82 -2.83
CA LEU A 778 39.52 -11.63 -3.90
C LEU A 778 38.51 -12.72 -4.28
N ASP A 779 38.54 -13.18 -5.52
CA ASP A 779 37.75 -14.33 -5.99
C ASP A 779 37.89 -15.57 -5.09
N THR A 780 39.08 -15.80 -4.52
CA THR A 780 39.34 -16.91 -3.58
C THR A 780 38.72 -16.73 -2.19
N GLU A 781 38.18 -15.56 -1.85
CA GLU A 781 37.55 -15.27 -0.55
C GLU A 781 36.02 -15.36 -0.60
N VAL A 782 35.45 -15.47 -1.80
CA VAL A 782 34.01 -15.68 -2.01
C VAL A 782 33.78 -17.18 -2.18
N ALA A 783 33.27 -17.82 -1.12
CA ALA A 783 33.01 -19.26 -1.12
C ALA A 783 31.77 -19.63 -1.95
N ASP A 784 30.76 -18.76 -1.93
CA ASP A 784 29.51 -18.91 -2.64
C ASP A 784 29.05 -17.55 -3.17
N SER A 785 28.98 -17.40 -4.48
CA SER A 785 28.61 -16.16 -5.16
C SER A 785 27.10 -15.99 -5.30
N THR A 786 26.30 -17.01 -4.98
CA THR A 786 24.82 -16.89 -4.97
C THR A 786 24.28 -16.45 -3.62
N ALA A 787 25.09 -16.52 -2.55
CA ALA A 787 24.66 -16.15 -1.20
C ALA A 787 24.70 -14.63 -0.92
N VAL A 788 25.33 -13.83 -1.79
CA VAL A 788 25.53 -12.38 -1.64
C VAL A 788 25.45 -11.70 -2.99
N ASN A 789 25.12 -10.40 -3.01
CA ASN A 789 25.26 -9.61 -4.22
C ASN A 789 26.74 -9.42 -4.58
N VAL A 790 27.07 -9.54 -5.87
CA VAL A 790 28.46 -9.52 -6.34
C VAL A 790 28.65 -8.51 -7.48
N VAL A 791 29.68 -7.69 -7.41
CA VAL A 791 30.20 -6.94 -8.55
C VAL A 791 31.56 -7.51 -8.92
N ALA A 792 31.59 -8.40 -9.91
CA ALA A 792 32.77 -9.14 -10.33
C ALA A 792 33.42 -8.50 -11.56
N VAL A 793 34.70 -8.14 -11.43
CA VAL A 793 35.47 -7.52 -12.52
C VAL A 793 36.57 -8.48 -13.00
N GLY A 794 36.69 -8.59 -14.32
CA GLY A 794 37.65 -9.43 -15.02
C GLY A 794 37.03 -10.72 -15.56
N GLY A 795 37.53 -11.20 -16.70
CA GLY A 795 37.00 -12.40 -17.35
C GLY A 795 37.21 -13.70 -16.56
N PRO A 796 36.54 -14.80 -16.96
CA PRO A 796 36.54 -16.08 -16.24
C PRO A 796 37.94 -16.73 -16.14
N CYS A 797 38.89 -16.34 -17.00
CA CYS A 797 40.29 -16.79 -16.89
C CYS A 797 41.04 -16.15 -15.71
N ALA A 798 40.66 -14.93 -15.34
CA ALA A 798 41.33 -14.13 -14.31
C ALA A 798 40.60 -14.20 -12.96
N ASN A 799 39.27 -14.39 -12.99
CA ASN A 799 38.38 -14.35 -11.83
C ASN A 799 37.56 -15.65 -11.73
N SER A 800 37.81 -16.45 -10.70
CA SER A 800 37.12 -17.74 -10.51
C SER A 800 35.62 -17.60 -10.19
N VAL A 801 35.18 -16.48 -9.64
CA VAL A 801 33.75 -16.20 -9.42
C VAL A 801 33.04 -15.99 -10.75
N VAL A 802 33.63 -15.23 -11.68
CA VAL A 802 33.09 -15.09 -13.04
C VAL A 802 33.08 -16.43 -13.78
N SER A 803 34.12 -17.25 -13.64
CA SER A 803 34.13 -18.62 -14.17
C SER A 803 32.97 -19.45 -13.64
N ALA A 804 32.68 -19.38 -12.33
CA ALA A 804 31.60 -20.13 -11.71
C ALA A 804 30.22 -19.66 -12.21
N LEU A 805 29.98 -18.34 -12.25
CA LEU A 805 28.74 -17.74 -12.77
C LEU A 805 28.50 -18.12 -14.24
N MET A 806 29.56 -18.29 -15.03
CA MET A 806 29.49 -18.72 -16.43
C MET A 806 29.50 -20.25 -16.62
N GLY A 807 29.26 -21.04 -15.57
CA GLY A 807 29.14 -22.50 -15.67
C GLY A 807 30.48 -23.25 -15.78
N ASN A 808 31.58 -22.66 -15.30
CA ASN A 808 32.94 -23.23 -15.30
C ASN A 808 33.39 -23.73 -16.68
N PRO A 809 33.48 -22.83 -17.68
CA PRO A 809 33.82 -23.20 -19.04
C PRO A 809 35.25 -23.77 -19.13
N ALA A 810 35.43 -24.83 -19.92
CA ALA A 810 36.74 -25.43 -20.15
C ALA A 810 37.71 -24.46 -20.88
N GLU A 811 37.17 -23.63 -21.79
CA GLU A 811 37.90 -22.61 -22.55
C GLU A 811 37.40 -21.22 -22.14
N CYS A 812 38.06 -20.62 -21.15
CA CYS A 812 37.60 -19.39 -20.50
C CYS A 812 37.61 -18.15 -21.41
N TYR A 813 38.48 -18.09 -22.44
CA TYR A 813 38.51 -16.94 -23.36
C TYR A 813 37.33 -16.91 -24.33
N SER A 814 36.91 -18.08 -24.84
CA SER A 814 35.79 -18.16 -25.79
C SER A 814 34.43 -18.15 -25.11
N ALA A 815 34.37 -18.44 -23.81
CA ALA A 815 33.12 -18.55 -23.06
C ALA A 815 32.30 -17.26 -22.99
N MET A 816 32.95 -16.09 -23.11
CA MET A 816 32.26 -14.80 -23.12
C MET A 816 31.53 -14.52 -24.44
N GLY A 817 31.91 -15.20 -25.53
CA GLY A 817 31.31 -14.98 -26.86
C GLY A 817 31.58 -13.57 -27.41
N ILE A 818 32.72 -12.97 -27.07
CA ILE A 818 33.15 -11.64 -27.50
C ILE A 818 34.56 -11.70 -28.15
N GLU A 819 34.89 -10.72 -28.96
CA GLU A 819 36.17 -10.59 -29.67
C GLU A 819 37.08 -9.51 -29.05
N ALA A 820 38.31 -9.38 -29.55
CA ALA A 820 39.23 -8.33 -29.08
C ALA A 820 38.68 -6.94 -29.43
N GLY A 821 38.74 -6.00 -28.47
CA GLY A 821 38.06 -4.70 -28.61
C GLY A 821 36.58 -4.74 -28.18
N GLN A 822 36.16 -5.80 -27.47
CA GLN A 822 34.84 -5.91 -26.86
C GLN A 822 34.94 -6.31 -25.38
N GLY A 823 33.92 -5.91 -24.61
CA GLY A 823 33.69 -6.34 -23.24
C GLY A 823 32.25 -6.81 -23.02
N LEU A 824 32.08 -7.80 -22.16
CA LEU A 824 30.81 -8.32 -21.70
C LEU A 824 30.41 -7.60 -20.41
N ILE A 825 29.19 -7.05 -20.40
CA ILE A 825 28.51 -6.57 -19.20
C ILE A 825 27.27 -7.45 -19.06
N LYS A 826 27.23 -8.27 -18.01
CA LYS A 826 26.14 -9.23 -17.81
C LYS A 826 25.71 -9.27 -16.36
N LEU A 827 24.40 -9.29 -16.17
CA LEU A 827 23.76 -9.48 -14.89
C LEU A 827 23.33 -10.93 -14.76
N PHE A 828 23.59 -11.53 -13.61
CA PHE A 828 23.11 -12.85 -13.22
C PHE A 828 22.23 -12.69 -12.00
N GLU A 829 21.10 -13.38 -11.99
CA GLU A 829 20.23 -13.49 -10.83
C GLU A 829 20.19 -14.95 -10.38
N ASP A 830 20.37 -15.18 -9.08
CA ASP A 830 20.12 -16.49 -8.50
C ASP A 830 18.64 -16.63 -8.16
N ALA A 831 17.92 -17.46 -8.90
CA ALA A 831 16.48 -17.66 -8.74
C ALA A 831 16.06 -18.20 -7.36
N THR A 832 16.99 -18.76 -6.56
CA THR A 832 16.66 -19.31 -5.24
C THR A 832 16.78 -18.27 -4.13
N THR A 833 17.73 -17.34 -4.25
CA THR A 833 18.07 -16.36 -3.22
C THR A 833 17.71 -14.93 -3.60
N GLY A 834 17.42 -14.66 -4.88
CA GLY A 834 17.19 -13.33 -5.43
C GLY A 834 18.44 -12.44 -5.42
N LYS A 835 19.64 -13.01 -5.28
CA LYS A 835 20.90 -12.25 -5.25
C LYS A 835 21.43 -11.99 -6.65
N MET A 836 21.97 -10.79 -6.83
CA MET A 836 22.42 -10.27 -8.12
C MET A 836 23.94 -10.30 -8.25
N ALA A 837 24.44 -10.77 -9.38
CA ALA A 837 25.86 -10.71 -9.73
C ALA A 837 26.09 -9.96 -11.05
N LEU A 838 26.72 -8.79 -10.98
CA LEU A 838 27.16 -8.04 -12.15
C LEU A 838 28.56 -8.48 -12.55
N VAL A 839 28.70 -8.98 -13.77
CA VAL A 839 29.98 -9.32 -14.40
C VAL A 839 30.35 -8.23 -15.39
N VAL A 840 31.56 -7.68 -15.23
CA VAL A 840 32.18 -6.77 -16.21
C VAL A 840 33.52 -7.38 -16.64
N ALA A 841 33.59 -7.85 -17.88
CA ALA A 841 34.71 -8.65 -18.37
C ALA A 841 35.09 -8.33 -19.82
N GLY A 842 36.32 -7.89 -20.06
CA GLY A 842 36.86 -7.69 -21.40
C GLY A 842 37.55 -8.92 -21.98
N GLN A 843 37.65 -8.99 -23.31
CA GLN A 843 38.52 -9.97 -23.98
C GLN A 843 40.00 -9.76 -23.61
N THR A 844 40.39 -8.50 -23.41
CA THR A 844 41.67 -8.12 -22.80
C THR A 844 41.43 -7.33 -21.52
N ALA A 845 42.46 -7.15 -20.70
CA ALA A 845 42.33 -6.36 -19.46
C ALA A 845 42.06 -4.87 -19.74
N GLU A 846 42.53 -4.36 -20.88
CA GLU A 846 42.19 -3.01 -21.33
C GLU A 846 40.71 -2.92 -21.72
N ASP A 847 40.17 -3.95 -22.37
CA ASP A 847 38.74 -4.02 -22.65
C ASP A 847 37.91 -4.08 -21.36
N THR A 848 38.38 -4.80 -20.32
CA THR A 848 37.70 -4.82 -19.01
C THR A 848 37.65 -3.42 -18.40
N ARG A 849 38.74 -2.67 -18.47
CA ARG A 849 38.83 -1.29 -17.95
C ARG A 849 37.84 -0.37 -18.66
N LEU A 850 37.79 -0.44 -19.98
CA LEU A 850 36.90 0.36 -20.81
C LEU A 850 35.42 -0.01 -20.64
N ALA A 851 35.10 -1.30 -20.52
CA ALA A 851 33.76 -1.76 -20.17
C ALA A 851 33.35 -1.27 -18.77
N SER A 852 34.26 -1.33 -17.79
CA SER A 852 34.02 -0.81 -16.44
C SER A 852 33.80 0.70 -16.41
N GLN A 853 34.50 1.44 -17.27
CA GLN A 853 34.28 2.88 -17.44
C GLN A 853 32.87 3.16 -17.96
N MET A 854 32.40 2.40 -18.96
CA MET A 854 31.05 2.53 -19.52
C MET A 854 29.97 2.24 -18.47
N VAL A 855 30.16 1.20 -17.65
CA VAL A 855 29.24 0.91 -16.53
C VAL A 855 29.31 2.01 -15.47
N ALA A 856 30.49 2.57 -15.18
CA ALA A 856 30.61 3.68 -14.25
C ALA A 856 29.92 4.97 -14.76
N SER A 857 29.82 5.15 -16.08
CA SER A 857 29.04 6.20 -16.75
C SER A 857 27.66 5.73 -17.21
N TYR A 858 27.03 4.78 -16.48
CA TYR A 858 25.73 4.18 -16.85
C TYR A 858 24.65 5.20 -17.25
N ALA A 859 24.62 6.37 -16.60
CA ALA A 859 23.66 7.43 -16.87
C ALA A 859 23.73 7.97 -18.31
N ASP A 860 24.87 7.85 -18.98
CA ASP A 860 25.09 8.30 -20.36
C ASP A 860 24.78 7.20 -21.41
N HIS A 861 24.55 5.96 -20.98
CA HIS A 861 24.50 4.79 -21.87
C HIS A 861 23.15 4.06 -21.90
N ALA A 862 22.24 4.30 -20.94
CA ALA A 862 20.87 3.76 -20.93
C ALA A 862 20.81 2.26 -21.29
N PHE A 863 21.53 1.42 -20.54
CA PHE A 863 21.52 -0.03 -20.73
C PHE A 863 20.11 -0.61 -20.58
N SER A 864 19.85 -1.73 -21.25
CA SER A 864 18.61 -2.50 -21.16
C SER A 864 18.88 -3.98 -21.30
N GLY A 865 18.09 -4.82 -20.63
CA GLY A 865 18.24 -6.27 -20.64
C GLY A 865 19.31 -6.77 -19.66
N ASP A 866 19.50 -8.08 -19.58
CA ASP A 866 20.45 -8.71 -18.66
C ASP A 866 21.89 -8.75 -19.18
N GLU A 867 22.10 -8.56 -20.49
CA GLU A 867 23.39 -8.75 -21.15
C GLU A 867 23.60 -7.75 -22.29
N VAL A 868 24.75 -7.07 -22.28
CA VAL A 868 25.19 -6.20 -23.39
C VAL A 868 26.67 -6.41 -23.69
N VAL A 869 27.04 -6.13 -24.94
CA VAL A 869 28.44 -6.14 -25.40
C VAL A 869 28.91 -4.71 -25.58
N ALA A 870 29.83 -4.29 -24.72
CA ALA A 870 30.55 -3.02 -24.84
C ALA A 870 31.57 -3.10 -25.99
N ILE A 871 31.55 -2.10 -26.87
CA ILE A 871 32.55 -1.89 -27.91
C ILE A 871 33.66 -1.01 -27.33
N THR A 872 34.84 -1.58 -27.13
CA THR A 872 35.95 -1.00 -26.34
C THR A 872 37.17 -0.65 -27.19
N VAL A 873 36.95 -0.12 -28.40
CA VAL A 873 38.04 0.22 -29.34
C VAL A 873 38.92 1.37 -28.80
N ASN A 874 38.31 2.38 -28.18
CA ASN A 874 38.96 3.45 -27.42
C ASN A 874 37.93 4.24 -26.59
N GLU A 875 38.40 5.05 -25.64
CA GLU A 875 37.55 5.84 -24.73
C GLU A 875 36.59 6.81 -25.44
N ALA A 876 36.94 7.32 -26.62
CA ALA A 876 36.10 8.27 -27.36
C ALA A 876 35.03 7.60 -28.24
N ALA A 877 35.06 6.27 -28.34
CA ALA A 877 34.18 5.47 -29.19
C ALA A 877 33.45 4.37 -28.41
N LEU A 878 33.28 4.55 -27.09
CA LEU A 878 32.52 3.62 -26.25
C LEU A 878 31.04 3.64 -26.67
N SER A 879 30.55 2.48 -27.09
CA SER A 879 29.14 2.19 -27.36
C SER A 879 28.84 0.76 -26.95
N TRP A 880 27.58 0.38 -26.82
CA TRP A 880 27.20 -1.01 -26.60
C TRP A 880 26.18 -1.46 -27.64
N LYS A 881 26.01 -2.78 -27.77
CA LYS A 881 25.01 -3.44 -28.60
C LYS A 881 24.47 -4.68 -27.88
N THR A 882 23.28 -5.13 -28.24
CA THR A 882 22.84 -6.48 -27.87
C THR A 882 23.61 -7.52 -28.69
N LYS A 883 23.59 -8.78 -28.23
CA LYS A 883 24.18 -9.88 -29.00
C LYS A 883 23.47 -10.11 -30.34
N GLU A 884 22.16 -9.90 -30.42
CA GLU A 884 21.46 -10.01 -31.71
C GLU A 884 21.88 -8.92 -32.69
N GLU A 885 22.01 -7.66 -32.23
CA GLU A 885 22.45 -6.55 -33.09
C GLU A 885 23.86 -6.78 -33.66
N LEU A 886 24.77 -7.34 -32.86
CA LEU A 886 26.10 -7.75 -33.30
C LEU A 886 26.06 -8.89 -34.32
N ALA A 887 25.14 -9.83 -34.18
CA ALA A 887 25.00 -10.95 -35.11
C ALA A 887 24.46 -10.51 -36.48
N VAL A 888 23.65 -9.45 -36.55
CA VAL A 888 23.09 -8.91 -37.82
C VAL A 888 24.15 -8.16 -38.64
N GLU A 889 25.17 -7.57 -38.00
CA GLU A 889 26.23 -6.82 -38.69
C GLU A 889 27.45 -7.67 -39.10
N ALA A 890 27.53 -8.93 -38.66
CA ALA A 890 28.60 -9.83 -39.10
C ALA A 890 28.52 -10.03 -40.63
N PRO A 891 29.58 -9.73 -41.40
CA PRO A 891 29.53 -9.86 -42.85
C PRO A 891 29.26 -11.32 -43.21
N VAL A 892 28.15 -11.55 -43.94
CA VAL A 892 27.88 -12.81 -44.62
C VAL A 892 29.06 -13.05 -45.56
N MET A 893 29.99 -13.92 -45.18
CA MET A 893 31.01 -14.41 -46.10
C MET A 893 30.27 -15.13 -47.23
N GLU A 894 30.08 -14.43 -48.35
CA GLU A 894 29.70 -15.06 -49.60
C GLU A 894 30.77 -16.12 -49.92
N ALA A 895 30.33 -17.36 -49.99
CA ALA A 895 31.14 -18.43 -50.54
C ALA A 895 31.40 -18.11 -52.02
N GLU A 896 32.60 -17.61 -52.33
CA GLU A 896 33.05 -17.50 -53.71
C GLU A 896 33.24 -18.90 -54.33
N PRO A 897 32.85 -19.08 -55.61
CA PRO A 897 32.93 -20.37 -56.28
C PRO A 897 34.37 -20.69 -56.70
N GLU A 898 34.78 -21.95 -56.51
CA GLU A 898 36.01 -22.48 -57.08
C GLU A 898 36.02 -22.31 -58.61
N MET A 899 36.87 -21.42 -59.11
CA MET A 899 37.15 -21.27 -60.54
C MET A 899 38.61 -21.64 -60.79
N GLU A 900 38.80 -22.79 -61.43
CA GLU A 900 40.05 -23.22 -62.04
C GLU A 900 40.53 -22.17 -63.06
N ALA A 901 41.80 -21.77 -62.99
CA ALA A 901 42.53 -21.30 -64.17
C ALA A 901 44.05 -21.48 -64.00
N GLU A 902 44.60 -22.28 -64.92
CA GLU A 902 46.01 -22.38 -65.24
C GLU A 902 46.58 -21.06 -65.77
N ALA A 903 47.88 -20.86 -65.52
CA ALA A 903 48.91 -20.18 -66.34
C ALA A 903 48.46 -19.09 -67.34
N ASP A 904 49.01 -17.88 -67.23
CA ASP A 904 50.28 -17.53 -67.88
C ASP A 904 50.70 -16.07 -67.61
N ALA A 905 51.95 -15.81 -68.00
CA ALA A 905 52.82 -14.65 -67.80
C ALA A 905 52.35 -13.26 -68.29
N ASP A 906 53.03 -12.26 -67.71
CA ASP A 906 53.70 -11.11 -68.34
C ASP A 906 53.21 -9.66 -68.08
N MET A 907 54.25 -8.82 -67.82
CA MET A 907 54.40 -7.36 -68.03
C MET A 907 53.63 -6.40 -67.13
N GLU A 908 54.27 -5.69 -66.18
CA GLU A 908 55.18 -4.51 -66.30
C GLU A 908 54.50 -3.14 -66.55
N ALA A 909 55.07 -2.14 -65.85
CA ALA A 909 55.08 -0.68 -66.08
C ALA A 909 53.89 0.12 -65.50
N ASP A 910 54.13 0.89 -64.44
CA ASP A 910 54.58 2.31 -64.42
C ASP A 910 53.36 3.26 -64.47
N ALA A 911 53.08 4.01 -63.39
CA ALA A 911 53.74 5.22 -62.91
C ALA A 911 53.15 6.52 -63.51
N ASP A 912 52.88 7.42 -62.57
CA ASP A 912 52.97 8.89 -62.65
C ASP A 912 51.81 9.79 -63.12
N MET A 913 51.76 10.91 -62.37
CA MET A 913 51.23 12.26 -62.67
C MET A 913 49.71 12.43 -62.60
N GLU A 914 49.13 13.51 -62.04
CA GLU A 914 49.55 14.83 -61.56
C GLU A 914 48.32 15.38 -60.77
N ALA A 915 48.46 15.98 -59.59
CA ALA A 915 48.67 17.40 -59.30
C ALA A 915 47.42 18.31 -59.40
N ASP A 916 47.48 19.36 -58.56
CA ASP A 916 46.62 20.53 -58.40
C ASP A 916 45.33 20.36 -57.57
N ALA A 917 44.94 21.27 -56.67
CA ALA A 917 45.52 22.44 -56.02
C ALA A 917 44.45 22.94 -55.02
N ASP A 918 44.88 23.49 -53.88
CA ASP A 918 44.35 24.63 -53.09
C ASP A 918 42.84 24.99 -53.10
N ALA A 919 42.23 25.63 -52.10
CA ALA A 919 42.47 25.98 -50.70
C ALA A 919 41.39 27.05 -50.37
N ASP A 920 41.00 27.12 -49.10
CA ASP A 920 40.31 28.23 -48.42
C ASP A 920 38.86 28.57 -48.88
N MET A 921 37.91 28.97 -48.02
CA MET A 921 37.93 29.78 -46.80
C MET A 921 36.52 29.60 -46.17
N GLU A 922 36.30 29.60 -44.85
CA GLU A 922 35.96 30.80 -44.08
C GLU A 922 35.98 30.49 -42.58
N ALA A 923 36.37 31.52 -41.81
CA ALA A 923 36.70 31.51 -40.40
C ALA A 923 35.64 32.23 -39.54
N GLU A 924 35.94 32.33 -38.24
CA GLU A 924 35.28 33.06 -37.12
C GLU A 924 34.45 32.15 -36.19
N VAL A 925 34.69 32.02 -34.88
CA VAL A 925 35.63 32.56 -33.87
C VAL A 925 35.84 31.48 -32.81
#